data_AF-A0A933UGA0-F1
#
_entry.id   AF-A0A933UGA0-F1
#
_cell.length_a   1.000
_cell.length_b   1.000
_cell.length_c   1.000
_cell.angle_alpha   90.00
_cell.angle_beta   90.00
_cell.angle_gamma   90.00
#
_symmetry.space_group_name_H-M   'P 1'
#
loop_
_entity.id
_entity.type
_entity.pdbx_description
1 polymer ?
#
loop_
_entity_poly.entity_id
_entity_poly.type
_entity_poly.pdbx_seq_one_letter_code
_entity_poly.pdbx_strand_id
1 'polypeptide(L)'
;MKTSIIATVFVAQLSATLWLPPCAGAEPPPLDPLTWDGRQQQKEDVCQQDLNEGVFLKRWLVLGPFQAADSDGSAQSEAALERAFDHDFLADADGETSTQPRAGSTWRQNGKEYRWQFLASDGDAVDLGGFYGEETNAIAYAWAEIEMAQAKSVLLGLGSDDAIKVWCNGQLVHRNWAKRNLHPDDDLVPVHLRAGTNSLLVKIQNRTGGWGFACRALDPRAKTDKLIAAVRRNDLAGVRLLVSHGAPVNEKDQHGFTAWHLAQIWDRDEVAKCLQAAGADRTIAMPMVGTPTGMLALVWATLKENHPGLELVGAIDNNWYEAGKTKLNAISNLAEALPIIDEALVRPLQDFHTSLHWPTKASVSYLPVEFGFVENQLIVCGSRVTNGPIPGDIVVELNGQNARERFESVFAQTLGPTRYERIRAACRHLAQGLKGSRATLKLRDASGQVREVTLERGSSSAGRGERLISGRNLDERTGYIHIAAWTGWSIDAFDALLERMRDKPSLIIDVHENGGGQDQLADLAIGRFLSRPVLTSLSFRRVPKTDDYTKRLHLTKPRGPWRYEGRVAVLINEGCHSACEHFLSGMQLAGATLVGRPTSGGCGGIQSHELPLGITLYCSRSISLHGDRSPLAGIEPHHLVEPTIADIREGRDAFLEKTMAVLK
;
A
#
# COMPACT_ATOMS: atom_id res chain seq x y z
N MET A 1 -3.22 15.94 48.36
CA MET A 1 -3.11 17.29 48.94
C MET A 1 -2.30 18.15 47.99
N LYS A 2 -2.87 19.31 47.58
CA LYS A 2 -2.33 20.36 46.68
C LYS A 2 -2.23 19.91 45.22
N THR A 3 -3.05 20.31 44.23
CA THR A 3 -3.77 21.56 43.91
C THR A 3 -2.88 22.78 43.64
N SER A 4 -3.09 23.37 42.46
CA SER A 4 -2.71 24.72 42.00
C SER A 4 -1.33 24.88 41.38
N ILE A 5 -1.28 25.23 40.09
CA ILE A 5 -0.97 26.59 39.61
C ILE A 5 -1.51 26.75 38.17
N ILE A 6 -2.58 27.53 38.04
CA ILE A 6 -2.97 28.27 36.83
C ILE A 6 -2.83 29.74 37.22
N ALA A 7 -2.07 30.52 36.44
CA ALA A 7 -2.17 31.99 36.20
C ALA A 7 -0.81 32.51 35.71
N THR A 8 -0.63 32.91 34.44
CA THR A 8 -0.90 34.24 33.83
C THR A 8 0.40 35.03 33.65
N VAL A 9 0.63 35.57 32.44
CA VAL A 9 1.45 36.75 32.00
C VAL A 9 1.77 36.52 30.50
N PHE A 10 1.59 37.40 29.51
CA PHE A 10 1.06 38.76 29.36
C PHE A 10 0.70 38.95 27.87
N VAL A 11 -0.33 39.73 27.57
CA VAL A 11 -0.59 40.32 26.24
C VAL A 11 -0.10 41.76 26.28
N ALA A 12 0.73 42.19 25.32
CA ALA A 12 0.93 43.60 24.99
C ALA A 12 1.26 43.79 23.50
N GLN A 13 0.68 44.87 22.98
CA GLN A 13 0.41 45.25 21.59
C GLN A 13 1.61 45.79 20.76
N LEU A 14 1.51 45.51 19.45
CA LEU A 14 1.65 46.37 18.26
C LEU A 14 2.85 47.31 18.01
N SER A 15 3.30 47.20 16.74
CA SER A 15 3.56 48.25 15.73
C SER A 15 4.97 48.84 15.55
N ALA A 16 5.58 48.50 14.40
CA ALA A 16 6.32 49.35 13.45
C ALA A 16 6.71 48.49 12.24
N THR A 17 5.90 48.44 11.17
CA THR A 17 6.03 49.24 9.94
C THR A 17 7.42 49.17 9.30
N LEU A 18 7.58 48.29 8.31
CA LEU A 18 8.48 48.49 7.18
C LEU A 18 7.70 48.17 5.91
N TRP A 19 7.20 49.26 5.32
CA TRP A 19 6.73 49.34 3.94
C TRP A 19 7.90 49.01 2.99
N LEU A 20 7.67 48.08 2.06
CA LEU A 20 8.37 48.03 0.78
C LEU A 20 7.30 48.03 -0.33
N PRO A 21 7.55 48.71 -1.45
CA PRO A 21 6.51 49.24 -2.33
C PRO A 21 5.84 48.16 -3.20
N PRO A 22 4.63 48.42 -3.71
CA PRO A 22 4.05 47.63 -4.77
C PRO A 22 4.78 47.96 -6.08
N CYS A 23 5.58 47.02 -6.59
CA CYS A 23 6.03 47.09 -7.97
C CYS A 23 4.83 46.82 -8.88
N ALA A 24 4.26 47.89 -9.41
CA ALA A 24 3.41 47.86 -10.58
C ALA A 24 4.25 47.53 -11.82
N GLY A 25 3.67 46.73 -12.71
CA GLY A 25 3.96 46.81 -14.15
C GLY A 25 4.93 45.79 -14.71
N ALA A 26 4.46 44.55 -14.91
CA ALA A 26 4.70 43.83 -16.16
C ALA A 26 3.64 42.71 -16.24
N GLU A 27 2.63 42.89 -17.09
CA GLU A 27 1.81 41.78 -17.55
C GLU A 27 2.74 40.71 -18.14
N PRO A 28 2.50 39.40 -17.92
CA PRO A 28 3.17 38.38 -18.72
C PRO A 28 2.85 38.67 -20.19
N PRO A 29 3.83 38.61 -21.11
CA PRO A 29 3.52 38.79 -22.51
C PRO A 29 2.43 37.78 -22.90
N PRO A 30 1.46 38.18 -23.73
CA PRO A 30 0.50 37.21 -24.25
C PRO A 30 1.28 36.05 -24.86
N LEU A 31 0.84 34.82 -24.59
CA LEU A 31 1.25 33.65 -25.34
C LEU A 31 0.94 33.94 -26.81
N ASP A 32 1.97 34.37 -27.54
CA ASP A 32 1.92 34.50 -28.98
C ASP A 32 1.77 33.07 -29.51
N PRO A 33 0.66 32.72 -30.19
CA PRO A 33 0.53 31.42 -30.80
C PRO A 33 1.53 31.39 -31.96
N LEU A 34 2.77 30.95 -31.66
CA LEU A 34 3.87 30.66 -32.58
C LEU A 34 3.51 31.03 -34.02
N THR A 35 3.60 32.33 -34.33
CA THR A 35 3.57 32.75 -35.72
C THR A 35 4.86 32.22 -36.32
N TRP A 36 4.70 31.17 -37.11
CA TRP A 36 5.68 30.59 -38.01
C TRP A 36 6.56 31.67 -38.63
N ASP A 37 7.79 31.84 -38.11
CA ASP A 37 8.87 32.53 -38.77
C ASP A 37 9.47 31.50 -39.73
N GLY A 38 9.46 31.78 -41.03
CA GLY A 38 9.84 30.84 -42.08
C GLY A 38 11.35 30.53 -42.13
N ARG A 39 12.03 30.36 -40.99
CA ARG A 39 13.39 29.80 -40.96
C ARG A 39 13.28 28.29 -41.10
N GLN A 40 13.89 27.78 -42.17
CA GLN A 40 14.06 26.35 -42.41
C GLN A 40 14.63 25.67 -41.15
N GLN A 41 13.83 24.87 -40.44
CA GLN A 41 14.35 23.89 -39.49
C GLN A 41 15.19 22.90 -40.27
N GLN A 42 16.50 23.02 -40.12
CA GLN A 42 17.46 22.13 -40.76
C GLN A 42 17.59 20.84 -39.93
N LYS A 43 18.12 19.80 -40.58
CA LYS A 43 18.42 18.46 -40.02
C LYS A 43 19.22 18.50 -38.68
N GLU A 44 19.81 19.66 -38.37
CA GLU A 44 20.70 19.93 -37.23
C GLU A 44 19.97 19.99 -35.86
N ASP A 45 18.66 20.26 -35.79
CA ASP A 45 17.97 20.49 -34.51
C ASP A 45 17.66 19.22 -33.69
N VAL A 46 17.64 18.05 -34.32
CA VAL A 46 17.46 16.72 -33.68
C VAL A 46 18.73 15.88 -33.63
N CYS A 47 19.83 16.42 -34.18
CA CYS A 47 21.14 15.79 -34.13
C CYS A 47 21.81 16.13 -32.81
N GLN A 48 22.07 15.12 -31.99
CA GLN A 48 22.80 15.29 -30.73
C GLN A 48 24.27 15.00 -30.95
N GLN A 49 25.13 15.96 -30.61
CA GLN A 49 26.58 15.83 -30.67
C GLN A 49 27.08 15.13 -29.41
N ASP A 50 27.86 14.07 -29.59
CA ASP A 50 28.49 13.25 -28.55
C ASP A 50 27.55 12.94 -27.37
N LEU A 51 26.88 11.78 -27.45
CA LEU A 51 25.87 11.36 -26.47
C LEU A 51 26.38 11.45 -25.02
N ASN A 52 25.92 12.50 -24.33
CA ASN A 52 26.28 12.78 -22.95
C ASN A 52 25.55 11.82 -22.01
N GLU A 53 26.31 11.04 -21.25
CA GLU A 53 25.74 10.15 -20.24
C GLU A 53 25.01 10.96 -19.14
N GLY A 54 23.87 10.45 -18.71
CA GLY A 54 23.01 11.07 -17.69
C GLY A 54 22.01 12.08 -18.25
N VAL A 55 22.22 12.59 -19.46
CA VAL A 55 21.37 13.60 -20.10
C VAL A 55 20.26 12.93 -20.93
N PHE A 56 19.01 13.35 -20.70
CA PHE A 56 17.86 12.87 -21.46
C PHE A 56 17.84 13.44 -22.88
N LEU A 57 17.47 12.60 -23.84
CA LEU A 57 17.22 12.99 -25.22
C LEU A 57 15.87 13.72 -25.28
N LYS A 58 15.91 15.04 -25.44
CA LYS A 58 14.71 15.89 -25.38
C LYS A 58 14.17 16.33 -26.74
N ARG A 59 14.96 16.18 -27.81
CA ARG A 59 14.63 16.71 -29.15
C ARG A 59 14.43 15.57 -30.14
N TRP A 60 13.26 15.54 -30.76
CA TRP A 60 12.80 14.45 -31.61
C TRP A 60 12.02 14.98 -32.83
N LEU A 61 12.10 14.28 -33.95
CA LEU A 61 11.05 14.34 -34.96
C LEU A 61 9.98 13.32 -34.61
N VAL A 62 8.72 13.71 -34.54
CA VAL A 62 7.61 12.82 -34.21
C VAL A 62 6.62 12.66 -35.36
N LEU A 63 6.02 11.48 -35.48
CA LEU A 63 4.99 11.15 -36.45
C LEU A 63 3.87 10.35 -35.80
N GLY A 64 2.63 10.81 -35.94
CA GLY A 64 1.44 10.20 -35.37
C GLY A 64 0.29 11.22 -35.24
N PRO A 65 -0.75 10.92 -34.44
CA PRO A 65 -1.06 9.61 -33.86
C PRO A 65 -1.67 8.67 -34.91
N PHE A 66 -1.10 7.48 -35.04
CA PHE A 66 -1.69 6.36 -35.76
C PHE A 66 -2.70 5.66 -34.85
N GLN A 67 -3.83 5.25 -35.38
CA GLN A 67 -4.82 4.51 -34.60
C GLN A 67 -4.43 3.03 -34.58
N ALA A 68 -4.32 2.46 -33.38
CA ALA A 68 -4.01 1.04 -33.19
C ALA A 68 -5.25 0.14 -33.37
N ALA A 69 -6.41 0.72 -33.66
CA ALA A 69 -7.66 0.03 -33.95
C ALA A 69 -8.56 0.87 -34.87
N ASP A 70 -9.54 0.24 -35.52
CA ASP A 70 -10.59 0.92 -36.28
C ASP A 70 -11.51 1.73 -35.33
N SER A 71 -12.05 2.84 -35.84
CA SER A 71 -12.79 3.86 -35.07
C SER A 71 -14.18 3.43 -34.55
N ASP A 72 -14.50 2.13 -34.50
CA ASP A 72 -15.84 1.63 -34.20
C ASP A 72 -16.15 1.46 -32.69
N GLY A 73 -15.23 1.86 -31.80
CA GLY A 73 -15.51 2.11 -30.39
C GLY A 73 -15.85 0.88 -29.54
N SER A 74 -15.64 -0.34 -30.07
CA SER A 74 -15.77 -1.56 -29.29
C SER A 74 -14.55 -1.78 -28.38
N ALA A 75 -14.74 -2.35 -27.18
CA ALA A 75 -13.64 -2.73 -26.29
C ALA A 75 -12.77 -3.80 -26.98
N GLN A 76 -11.61 -3.37 -27.48
CA GLN A 76 -10.73 -4.23 -28.30
C GLN A 76 -10.02 -5.28 -27.47
N SER A 77 -9.81 -6.47 -28.06
CA SER A 77 -9.03 -7.53 -27.43
C SER A 77 -7.54 -7.17 -27.36
N GLU A 78 -6.86 -7.59 -26.29
CA GLU A 78 -5.40 -7.42 -26.11
C GLU A 78 -4.59 -7.88 -27.33
N ALA A 79 -4.98 -8.99 -27.95
CA ALA A 79 -4.32 -9.53 -29.14
C ALA A 79 -4.44 -8.63 -30.37
N ALA A 80 -5.50 -7.83 -30.49
CA ALA A 80 -5.63 -6.86 -31.58
C ALA A 80 -4.67 -5.69 -31.40
N LEU A 81 -4.58 -5.16 -30.16
CA LEU A 81 -3.67 -4.07 -29.84
C LEU A 81 -2.21 -4.48 -29.98
N GLU A 82 -1.84 -5.71 -29.60
CA GLU A 82 -0.47 -6.23 -29.80
C GLU A 82 -0.15 -6.41 -31.30
N ARG A 83 -1.11 -6.85 -32.12
CA ARG A 83 -0.89 -6.92 -33.58
C ARG A 83 -0.66 -5.54 -34.19
N ALA A 84 -1.39 -4.52 -33.74
CA ALA A 84 -1.13 -3.15 -34.16
C ALA A 84 0.25 -2.67 -33.70
N PHE A 85 0.68 -3.00 -32.48
CA PHE A 85 2.04 -2.75 -32.02
C PHE A 85 3.12 -3.35 -32.94
N ASP A 86 2.83 -4.55 -33.46
CA ASP A 86 3.71 -5.28 -34.36
C ASP A 86 3.60 -4.88 -35.83
N HIS A 87 2.59 -4.09 -36.21
CA HIS A 87 2.43 -3.58 -37.56
C HIS A 87 3.40 -2.44 -37.86
N ASP A 88 4.14 -2.52 -38.97
CA ASP A 88 4.99 -1.45 -39.46
C ASP A 88 4.14 -0.37 -40.17
N PHE A 89 3.84 0.73 -39.47
CA PHE A 89 3.09 1.86 -40.04
C PHE A 89 3.94 2.71 -41.01
N LEU A 90 5.24 2.43 -41.11
CA LEU A 90 6.21 3.06 -42.01
C LEU A 90 6.50 2.22 -43.26
N ALA A 91 5.77 1.10 -43.47
CA ALA A 91 6.04 0.14 -44.54
C ALA A 91 5.86 0.68 -45.96
N ASP A 92 5.05 1.74 -46.16
CA ASP A 92 4.78 2.34 -47.48
C ASP A 92 5.96 3.16 -48.05
N ALA A 93 7.11 3.19 -47.35
CA ALA A 93 8.37 3.78 -47.82
C ALA A 93 9.58 2.94 -47.36
N ASP A 94 10.38 3.44 -46.42
CA ASP A 94 11.65 2.83 -45.99
C ASP A 94 11.48 1.86 -44.79
N GLY A 95 10.28 1.75 -44.23
CA GLY A 95 9.97 0.88 -43.08
C GLY A 95 10.62 1.30 -41.77
N GLU A 96 10.31 0.59 -40.69
CA GLU A 96 10.87 0.81 -39.35
C GLU A 96 12.41 0.61 -39.28
N THR A 97 13.03 0.02 -40.31
CA THR A 97 14.46 -0.30 -40.33
C THR A 97 15.31 0.70 -41.10
N SER A 98 14.77 1.41 -42.10
CA SER A 98 15.56 2.29 -42.97
C SER A 98 15.07 3.74 -43.01
N THR A 99 14.07 4.08 -42.20
CA THR A 99 13.49 5.43 -42.11
C THR A 99 14.53 6.51 -41.75
N GLN A 100 14.61 7.54 -42.59
CA GLN A 100 15.43 8.76 -42.39
C GLN A 100 14.60 10.02 -42.68
N PRO A 101 13.70 10.42 -41.76
CA PRO A 101 12.75 11.48 -41.99
C PRO A 101 13.43 12.86 -41.97
N ARG A 102 12.76 13.84 -42.58
CA ARG A 102 13.14 15.26 -42.49
C ARG A 102 11.99 16.03 -41.86
N ALA A 103 12.30 17.10 -41.12
CA ALA A 103 11.27 17.98 -40.58
C ALA A 103 10.32 18.44 -41.72
N GLY A 104 9.02 18.30 -41.51
CA GLY A 104 8.00 18.66 -42.48
C GLY A 104 7.75 17.65 -43.59
N SER A 105 8.53 16.57 -43.73
CA SER A 105 8.24 15.53 -44.73
C SER A 105 6.91 14.84 -44.40
N THR A 106 6.07 14.66 -45.42
CA THR A 106 4.73 14.09 -45.28
C THR A 106 4.74 12.57 -45.42
N TRP A 107 3.90 11.91 -44.65
CA TRP A 107 3.64 10.48 -44.67
C TRP A 107 2.19 10.24 -45.01
N ARG A 108 1.86 9.30 -45.90
CA ARG A 108 0.47 8.98 -46.23
C ARG A 108 0.17 7.53 -45.93
N GLN A 109 -0.90 7.29 -45.19
CA GLN A 109 -1.39 5.95 -44.89
C GLN A 109 -2.92 5.98 -44.91
N ASN A 110 -3.55 5.01 -45.59
CA ASN A 110 -5.02 4.90 -45.68
C ASN A 110 -5.74 6.21 -46.08
N GLY A 111 -5.13 7.02 -46.96
CA GLY A 111 -5.68 8.29 -47.42
C GLY A 111 -5.55 9.46 -46.43
N LYS A 112 -5.01 9.23 -45.21
CA LYS A 112 -4.67 10.28 -44.25
C LYS A 112 -3.21 10.71 -44.43
N GLU A 113 -2.98 12.02 -44.40
CA GLU A 113 -1.65 12.61 -44.42
C GLU A 113 -1.19 12.93 -42.99
N TYR A 114 0.02 12.51 -42.66
CA TYR A 114 0.74 12.77 -41.43
C TYR A 114 2.01 13.57 -41.77
N ARG A 115 2.57 14.27 -40.80
CA ARG A 115 3.77 15.09 -41.00
C ARG A 115 4.76 14.84 -39.88
N TRP A 116 6.03 14.65 -40.23
CA TRP A 116 7.11 14.64 -39.25
C TRP A 116 7.27 16.05 -38.67
N GLN A 117 7.09 16.17 -37.36
CA GLN A 117 7.10 17.44 -36.65
C GLN A 117 8.19 17.46 -35.59
N PHE A 118 8.82 18.60 -35.39
CA PHE A 118 9.79 18.77 -34.31
C PHE A 118 9.08 18.86 -32.96
N LEU A 119 9.54 18.07 -32.00
CA LEU A 119 9.11 18.10 -30.61
C LEU A 119 10.33 18.21 -29.70
N ALA A 120 10.32 19.21 -28.81
CA ALA A 120 11.30 19.35 -27.74
C ALA A 120 10.58 19.30 -26.39
N SER A 121 11.08 18.50 -25.45
CA SER A 121 10.56 18.44 -24.09
C SER A 121 11.29 19.39 -23.15
N ASP A 122 10.56 20.03 -22.23
CA ASP A 122 11.16 20.81 -21.14
C ASP A 122 11.68 19.88 -20.03
N GLY A 123 10.94 18.80 -19.75
CA GLY A 123 11.27 17.76 -18.77
C GLY A 123 12.11 16.61 -19.34
N ASP A 124 12.37 15.63 -18.48
CA ASP A 124 13.12 14.41 -18.82
C ASP A 124 12.33 13.43 -19.69
N ALA A 125 11.00 13.55 -19.68
CA ALA A 125 10.07 12.80 -20.51
C ALA A 125 9.60 13.62 -21.71
N VAL A 126 9.45 12.95 -22.85
CA VAL A 126 8.78 13.44 -24.04
C VAL A 126 7.28 13.19 -23.88
N ASP A 127 6.50 14.27 -23.78
CA ASP A 127 5.06 14.23 -23.60
C ASP A 127 4.35 14.24 -24.97
N LEU A 128 3.92 13.05 -25.40
CA LEU A 128 3.17 12.87 -26.65
C LEU A 128 1.69 13.21 -26.46
N GLY A 129 1.15 13.02 -25.25
CA GLY A 129 -0.23 13.37 -24.92
C GLY A 129 -0.47 14.87 -24.94
N GLY A 130 0.44 15.66 -24.36
CA GLY A 130 0.42 17.12 -24.45
C GLY A 130 0.59 17.65 -25.89
N PHE A 131 1.29 16.91 -26.75
CA PHE A 131 1.54 17.30 -28.14
C PHE A 131 0.40 16.91 -29.11
N TYR A 132 -0.12 15.68 -29.01
CA TYR A 132 -1.15 15.15 -29.91
C TYR A 132 -2.57 15.18 -29.34
N GLY A 133 -2.73 15.38 -28.03
CA GLY A 133 -3.98 15.20 -27.30
C GLY A 133 -4.06 13.84 -26.57
N GLU A 134 -5.03 13.71 -25.66
CA GLU A 134 -5.29 12.46 -24.91
C GLU A 134 -5.94 11.39 -25.82
N GLU A 135 -5.10 10.79 -26.67
CA GLU A 135 -5.52 9.76 -27.61
C GLU A 135 -5.52 8.37 -26.96
N THR A 136 -6.58 7.60 -27.23
CA THR A 136 -6.74 6.22 -26.73
C THR A 136 -6.34 5.23 -27.82
N ASN A 137 -5.63 4.16 -27.48
CA ASN A 137 -5.16 3.16 -28.44
C ASN A 137 -4.39 3.77 -29.62
N ALA A 138 -3.46 4.68 -29.35
CA ALA A 138 -2.73 5.43 -30.36
C ALA A 138 -1.25 5.05 -30.41
N ILE A 139 -0.63 5.21 -31.58
CA ILE A 139 0.77 4.90 -31.85
C ILE A 139 1.47 6.14 -32.40
N ALA A 140 2.69 6.40 -31.96
CA ALA A 140 3.54 7.44 -32.51
C ALA A 140 4.98 6.94 -32.64
N TYR A 141 5.67 7.49 -33.62
CA TYR A 141 7.10 7.33 -33.81
C TYR A 141 7.82 8.60 -33.39
N ALA A 142 9.01 8.44 -32.82
CA ALA A 142 9.96 9.50 -32.52
C ALA A 142 11.33 9.13 -33.09
N TRP A 143 11.97 10.04 -33.81
CA TRP A 143 13.24 9.83 -34.48
C TRP A 143 14.28 10.89 -34.09
N ALA A 144 15.52 10.48 -33.90
CA ALA A 144 16.66 11.35 -33.61
C ALA A 144 17.95 10.81 -34.25
N GLU A 145 18.92 11.71 -34.47
CA GLU A 145 20.29 11.37 -34.88
C GLU A 145 21.27 11.63 -33.73
N ILE A 146 22.29 10.80 -33.61
CA ILE A 146 23.38 10.93 -32.66
C ILE A 146 24.69 10.91 -33.44
N GLU A 147 25.41 12.02 -33.42
CA GLU A 147 26.75 12.13 -34.00
C GLU A 147 27.78 11.73 -32.94
N MET A 148 28.61 10.74 -33.23
CA MET A 148 29.62 10.23 -32.31
C MET A 148 31.02 10.44 -32.88
N ALA A 149 31.91 11.10 -32.12
CA ALA A 149 33.30 11.26 -32.52
C ALA A 149 34.04 9.90 -32.68
N GLN A 150 33.67 8.90 -31.86
CA GLN A 150 34.24 7.55 -31.87
C GLN A 150 33.16 6.51 -31.56
N ALA A 151 33.36 5.28 -32.03
CA ALA A 151 32.45 4.19 -31.71
C ALA A 151 32.43 3.92 -30.19
N LYS A 152 31.24 3.74 -29.63
CA LYS A 152 31.02 3.58 -28.18
C LYS A 152 29.86 2.64 -27.91
N SER A 153 30.06 1.68 -27.01
CA SER A 153 28.96 0.89 -26.44
C SER A 153 28.38 1.64 -25.24
N VAL A 154 27.07 1.84 -25.24
CA VAL A 154 26.34 2.53 -24.17
C VAL A 154 25.15 1.69 -23.70
N LEU A 155 24.73 1.90 -22.45
CA LEU A 155 23.50 1.33 -21.92
C LEU A 155 22.43 2.42 -21.92
N LEU A 156 21.43 2.29 -22.78
CA LEU A 156 20.29 3.20 -22.80
C LEU A 156 19.33 2.85 -21.67
N GLY A 157 18.94 3.86 -20.90
CA GLY A 157 17.78 3.81 -20.01
C GLY A 157 16.56 4.32 -20.75
N LEU A 158 15.53 3.47 -20.86
CA LEU A 158 14.27 3.79 -21.51
C LEU A 158 13.11 3.72 -20.51
N GLY A 159 12.14 4.60 -20.68
CA GLY A 159 10.83 4.51 -20.05
C GLY A 159 9.73 4.78 -21.08
N SER A 160 8.56 4.15 -20.94
CA SER A 160 7.38 4.46 -21.74
C SER A 160 6.11 4.36 -20.90
N ASP A 161 5.12 5.19 -21.24
CA ASP A 161 3.73 4.87 -20.92
C ASP A 161 3.27 3.80 -21.91
N ASP A 162 2.86 2.65 -21.38
CA ASP A 162 2.56 1.41 -22.10
C ASP A 162 3.75 0.86 -22.92
N ALA A 163 3.54 0.51 -24.20
CA ALA A 163 4.43 -0.36 -24.97
C ALA A 163 5.46 0.43 -25.81
N ILE A 164 6.68 -0.11 -25.93
CA ILE A 164 7.81 0.55 -26.62
C ILE A 164 8.61 -0.40 -27.52
N LYS A 165 8.97 0.07 -28.72
CA LYS A 165 10.04 -0.52 -29.55
C LYS A 165 11.10 0.51 -29.86
N VAL A 166 12.35 0.06 -29.93
CA VAL A 166 13.49 0.92 -30.28
C VAL A 166 14.35 0.26 -31.32
N TRP A 167 14.68 1.01 -32.36
CA TRP A 167 15.67 0.65 -33.37
C TRP A 167 16.88 1.58 -33.26
N CYS A 168 18.07 1.01 -33.37
CA CYS A 168 19.33 1.72 -33.46
C CYS A 168 20.03 1.32 -34.76
N ASN A 169 20.33 2.29 -35.63
CA ASN A 169 20.89 2.05 -36.96
C ASN A 169 20.12 1.00 -37.77
N GLY A 170 18.78 1.03 -37.67
CA GLY A 170 17.87 0.11 -38.35
C GLY A 170 17.72 -1.27 -37.72
N GLN A 171 18.52 -1.61 -36.71
CA GLN A 171 18.39 -2.86 -35.96
C GLN A 171 17.41 -2.68 -34.81
N LEU A 172 16.39 -3.53 -34.70
CA LEU A 172 15.52 -3.59 -33.52
C LEU A 172 16.35 -4.02 -32.31
N VAL A 173 16.55 -3.10 -31.36
CA VAL A 173 17.34 -3.34 -30.14
C VAL A 173 16.46 -3.58 -28.92
N HIS A 174 15.19 -3.20 -28.97
CA HIS A 174 14.25 -3.40 -27.86
C HIS A 174 12.80 -3.52 -28.31
N ARG A 175 12.06 -4.42 -27.67
CA ARG A 175 10.59 -4.56 -27.78
C ARG A 175 10.04 -4.90 -26.40
N ASN A 176 9.14 -4.07 -25.88
CA ASN A 176 8.44 -4.33 -24.63
C ASN A 176 6.93 -4.09 -24.82
N TRP A 177 6.17 -5.18 -24.82
CA TRP A 177 4.70 -5.15 -24.81
C TRP A 177 4.22 -5.19 -23.36
N ALA A 178 3.92 -4.01 -22.81
CA ALA A 178 3.52 -3.85 -21.42
C ALA A 178 2.39 -2.83 -21.29
N LYS A 179 1.59 -2.98 -20.24
CA LYS A 179 0.68 -1.94 -19.73
C LYS A 179 1.33 -1.36 -18.47
N ARG A 180 1.86 -0.14 -18.54
CA ARG A 180 2.65 0.46 -17.46
C ARG A 180 2.60 1.98 -17.52
N ASN A 181 2.83 2.63 -16.39
CA ASN A 181 3.08 4.07 -16.36
C ASN A 181 4.53 4.36 -16.75
N LEU A 182 4.77 5.53 -17.33
CA LEU A 182 6.11 6.02 -17.65
C LEU A 182 6.99 6.20 -16.39
N HIS A 183 8.03 5.37 -16.29
CA HIS A 183 9.15 5.58 -15.36
C HIS A 183 10.47 5.54 -16.11
N PRO A 184 11.34 6.56 -15.99
CA PRO A 184 12.64 6.56 -16.63
C PRO A 184 13.51 5.35 -16.24
N ASP A 185 14.27 4.87 -17.23
CA ASP A 185 15.25 3.78 -17.11
C ASP A 185 14.67 2.41 -16.67
N ASP A 186 13.36 2.19 -16.80
CA ASP A 186 12.75 0.88 -16.55
C ASP A 186 13.35 -0.22 -17.42
N ASP A 187 13.58 0.08 -18.71
CA ASP A 187 14.22 -0.84 -19.64
C ASP A 187 15.68 -0.43 -19.86
N LEU A 188 16.59 -1.40 -19.72
CA LEU A 188 18.04 -1.21 -19.88
C LEU A 188 18.50 -1.89 -21.16
N VAL A 189 18.84 -1.10 -22.19
CA VAL A 189 19.08 -1.60 -23.54
C VAL A 189 20.53 -1.32 -23.96
N PRO A 190 21.38 -2.34 -24.09
CA PRO A 190 22.74 -2.15 -24.58
C PRO A 190 22.71 -1.84 -26.09
N VAL A 191 23.40 -0.78 -26.50
CA VAL A 191 23.52 -0.39 -27.91
C VAL A 191 24.97 -0.07 -28.25
N HIS A 192 25.37 -0.39 -29.47
CA HIS A 192 26.69 -0.05 -30.01
C HIS A 192 26.55 1.07 -31.03
N LEU A 193 27.03 2.26 -30.67
CA LEU A 193 27.06 3.41 -31.55
C LEU A 193 28.37 3.40 -32.34
N ARG A 194 28.28 3.61 -33.65
CA ARG A 194 29.42 3.69 -34.57
C ARG A 194 29.98 5.11 -34.53
N ALA A 195 31.24 5.29 -34.95
CA ALA A 195 31.74 6.63 -35.25
C ALA A 195 30.94 7.23 -36.41
N GLY A 196 30.63 8.53 -36.33
CA GLY A 196 29.74 9.22 -37.25
C GLY A 196 28.27 9.19 -36.79
N THR A 197 27.36 9.41 -37.74
CA THR A 197 25.92 9.51 -37.48
C THR A 197 25.29 8.16 -37.17
N ASN A 198 24.50 8.12 -36.09
CA ASN A 198 23.68 6.98 -35.68
C ASN A 198 22.20 7.39 -35.63
N SER A 199 21.29 6.52 -36.08
CA SER A 199 19.85 6.80 -36.03
C SER A 199 19.18 6.07 -34.87
N LEU A 200 18.29 6.75 -34.15
CA LEU A 200 17.36 6.12 -33.21
C LEU A 200 15.92 6.34 -33.66
N LEU A 201 15.14 5.26 -33.73
CA LEU A 201 13.69 5.30 -33.92
C LEU A 201 13.03 4.66 -32.71
N VAL A 202 12.06 5.34 -32.11
CA VAL A 202 11.26 4.88 -30.99
C VAL A 202 9.81 4.82 -31.44
N LYS A 203 9.13 3.71 -31.19
CA LYS A 203 7.69 3.56 -31.38
C LYS A 203 7.03 3.35 -30.04
N ILE A 204 5.98 4.14 -29.77
CA ILE A 204 5.24 4.12 -28.50
C ILE A 204 3.78 3.86 -28.83
N GLN A 205 3.17 2.86 -28.17
CA GLN A 205 1.73 2.64 -28.23
C GLN A 205 1.10 2.97 -26.88
N ASN A 206 0.17 3.93 -26.87
CA ASN A 206 -0.67 4.26 -25.75
C ASN A 206 -1.94 3.41 -25.73
N ARG A 207 -2.42 3.05 -24.53
CA ARG A 207 -3.76 2.50 -24.32
C ARG A 207 -4.69 3.61 -23.84
N THR A 208 -4.48 4.11 -22.63
CA THR A 208 -5.35 5.07 -21.94
C THR A 208 -4.53 5.91 -20.97
N GLY A 209 -4.88 7.18 -20.79
CA GLY A 209 -4.23 8.04 -19.79
C GLY A 209 -3.03 8.78 -20.38
N GLY A 210 -1.94 8.86 -19.61
CA GLY A 210 -0.71 9.53 -20.05
C GLY A 210 -0.12 8.91 -21.32
N TRP A 211 0.68 9.68 -22.04
CA TRP A 211 1.37 9.17 -23.23
C TRP A 211 2.71 9.84 -23.42
N GLY A 212 3.79 9.05 -23.33
CA GLY A 212 5.13 9.57 -23.50
C GLY A 212 6.21 8.52 -23.33
N PHE A 213 7.45 8.98 -23.45
CA PHE A 213 8.63 8.14 -23.25
C PHE A 213 9.82 8.97 -22.74
N ALA A 214 10.84 8.29 -22.21
CA ALA A 214 12.11 8.89 -21.84
C ALA A 214 13.25 8.02 -22.37
N CYS A 215 14.35 8.65 -22.78
CA CYS A 215 15.54 7.96 -23.25
C CYS A 215 16.79 8.75 -22.84
N ARG A 216 17.80 8.05 -22.31
CA ARG A 216 19.14 8.59 -22.07
C ARG A 216 20.20 7.50 -22.14
N ALA A 217 21.45 7.86 -22.38
CA ALA A 217 22.56 7.00 -21.97
C ALA A 217 22.74 7.09 -20.46
N LEU A 218 22.85 5.96 -19.76
CA LEU A 218 23.05 5.98 -18.32
C LEU A 218 24.46 6.46 -17.96
N ASP A 219 24.54 7.36 -16.98
CA ASP A 219 25.78 7.73 -16.31
C ASP A 219 26.18 6.71 -15.23
N PRO A 220 27.39 6.82 -14.65
CA PRO A 220 27.83 5.93 -13.59
C PRO A 220 26.87 5.87 -12.41
N ARG A 221 26.26 7.00 -12.03
CA ARG A 221 25.33 7.06 -10.88
C ARG A 221 24.04 6.28 -11.14
N ALA A 222 23.40 6.50 -12.29
CA ALA A 222 22.20 5.76 -12.67
C ALA A 222 22.49 4.26 -12.82
N LYS A 223 23.66 3.89 -13.35
CA LYS A 223 24.10 2.47 -13.37
C LYS A 223 24.25 1.90 -11.96
N THR A 224 24.82 2.64 -11.02
CA THR A 224 24.89 2.21 -9.61
C THR A 224 23.50 2.02 -9.02
N ASP A 225 22.58 2.96 -9.19
CA ASP A 225 21.22 2.86 -8.65
C ASP A 225 20.47 1.63 -9.23
N LYS A 226 20.64 1.37 -10.54
CA LYS A 226 20.08 0.18 -11.19
C LYS A 226 20.78 -1.10 -10.74
N LEU A 227 22.08 -1.08 -10.47
CA LEU A 227 22.83 -2.23 -9.97
C LEU A 227 22.34 -2.61 -8.57
N ILE A 228 22.21 -1.63 -7.69
CA ILE A 228 21.64 -1.79 -6.34
C ILE A 228 20.23 -2.38 -6.42
N ALA A 229 19.38 -1.88 -7.32
CA ALA A 229 18.03 -2.40 -7.51
C ALA A 229 18.02 -3.86 -8.03
N ALA A 230 18.90 -4.20 -8.98
CA ALA A 230 19.04 -5.56 -9.51
C ALA A 230 19.49 -6.55 -8.40
N VAL A 231 20.47 -6.15 -7.57
CA VAL A 231 20.91 -6.96 -6.42
C VAL A 231 19.75 -7.22 -5.44
N ARG A 232 18.96 -6.20 -5.09
CA ARG A 232 17.81 -6.35 -4.19
C ARG A 232 16.77 -7.35 -4.73
N ARG A 233 16.53 -7.33 -6.05
CA ARG A 233 15.62 -8.25 -6.74
C ARG A 233 16.19 -9.65 -7.00
N ASN A 234 17.46 -9.90 -6.64
CA ASN A 234 18.21 -11.10 -7.01
C ASN A 234 18.28 -11.34 -8.53
N ASP A 235 18.30 -10.25 -9.31
CA ASP A 235 18.35 -10.29 -10.76
C ASP A 235 19.80 -10.41 -11.24
N LEU A 236 20.31 -11.65 -11.28
CA LEU A 236 21.67 -11.93 -11.73
C LEU A 236 21.92 -11.47 -13.17
N ALA A 237 20.92 -11.55 -14.05
CA ALA A 237 21.05 -11.13 -15.44
C ALA A 237 21.23 -9.61 -15.53
N GLY A 238 20.41 -8.84 -14.81
CA GLY A 238 20.55 -7.39 -14.69
C GLY A 238 21.88 -6.97 -14.08
N VAL A 239 22.35 -7.66 -13.04
CA VAL A 239 23.69 -7.42 -12.44
C VAL A 239 24.80 -7.63 -13.47
N ARG A 240 24.76 -8.73 -14.24
CA ARG A 240 25.75 -9.00 -15.30
C ARG A 240 25.72 -7.95 -16.40
N LEU A 241 24.53 -7.53 -16.83
CA LEU A 241 24.35 -6.47 -17.83
C LEU A 241 24.99 -5.17 -17.36
N LEU A 242 24.69 -4.74 -16.14
CA LEU A 242 25.20 -3.48 -15.58
C LEU A 242 26.71 -3.51 -15.37
N VAL A 243 27.24 -4.61 -14.80
CA VAL A 243 28.69 -4.80 -14.63
C VAL A 243 29.42 -4.78 -15.98
N SER A 244 28.91 -5.49 -16.99
CA SER A 244 29.54 -5.52 -18.32
C SER A 244 29.53 -4.16 -19.04
N HIS A 245 28.66 -3.24 -18.62
CA HIS A 245 28.57 -1.86 -19.13
C HIS A 245 29.14 -0.81 -18.16
N GLY A 246 30.04 -1.24 -17.27
CA GLY A 246 30.86 -0.36 -16.44
C GLY A 246 30.13 0.24 -15.24
N ALA A 247 29.10 -0.43 -14.71
CA ALA A 247 28.47 0.00 -13.45
C ALA A 247 29.52 0.02 -12.31
N PRO A 248 29.65 1.14 -11.57
CA PRO A 248 30.58 1.22 -10.46
C PRO A 248 30.18 0.27 -9.31
N VAL A 249 30.87 -0.86 -9.17
CA VAL A 249 30.50 -1.92 -8.22
C VAL A 249 30.75 -1.56 -6.74
N ASN A 250 31.61 -0.57 -6.49
CA ASN A 250 32.02 -0.13 -5.15
C ASN A 250 31.40 1.21 -4.74
N GLU A 251 30.62 1.84 -5.61
CA GLU A 251 29.86 3.04 -5.25
C GLU A 251 28.78 2.72 -4.24
N LYS A 252 28.50 3.71 -3.40
CA LYS A 252 27.54 3.58 -2.29
C LYS A 252 26.22 4.23 -2.65
N ASP A 253 25.12 3.59 -2.23
CA ASP A 253 23.80 4.21 -2.28
C ASP A 253 23.66 5.34 -1.24
N GLN A 254 22.50 6.00 -1.23
CA GLN A 254 22.20 7.10 -0.29
C GLN A 254 22.29 6.71 1.20
N HIS A 255 22.30 5.41 1.52
CA HIS A 255 22.41 4.88 2.88
C HIS A 255 23.82 4.32 3.18
N GLY A 256 24.76 4.47 2.24
CA GLY A 256 26.14 4.01 2.39
C GLY A 256 26.38 2.55 1.97
N PHE A 257 25.39 1.85 1.40
CA PHE A 257 25.53 0.46 0.99
C PHE A 257 26.13 0.32 -0.40
N THR A 258 27.07 -0.61 -0.56
CA THR A 258 27.53 -1.06 -1.88
C THR A 258 26.65 -2.22 -2.36
N ALA A 259 26.75 -2.55 -3.64
CA ALA A 259 26.13 -3.75 -4.21
C ALA A 259 26.53 -5.03 -3.45
N TRP A 260 27.80 -5.12 -3.03
CA TRP A 260 28.31 -6.23 -2.24
C TRP A 260 27.59 -6.38 -0.89
N HIS A 261 27.43 -5.29 -0.14
CA HIS A 261 26.73 -5.33 1.15
C HIS A 261 25.32 -5.91 1.03
N LEU A 262 24.56 -5.47 0.01
CA LEU A 262 23.20 -5.93 -0.20
C LEU A 262 23.14 -7.40 -0.60
N ALA A 263 24.10 -7.87 -1.39
CA ALA A 263 24.19 -9.28 -1.75
C ALA A 263 24.45 -10.16 -0.52
N GLN A 264 25.27 -9.69 0.44
CA GLN A 264 25.52 -10.41 1.70
C GLN A 264 24.30 -10.38 2.63
N ILE A 265 23.64 -9.23 2.80
CA ILE A 265 22.49 -9.09 3.71
C ILE A 265 21.33 -10.00 3.30
N TRP A 266 21.11 -10.18 1.99
CA TRP A 266 19.97 -10.93 1.46
C TRP A 266 20.34 -12.34 0.96
N ASP A 267 21.53 -12.84 1.29
CA ASP A 267 22.04 -14.17 0.93
C ASP A 267 21.96 -14.47 -0.58
N ARG A 268 22.49 -13.54 -1.38
CA ARG A 268 22.49 -13.61 -2.86
C ARG A 268 23.82 -14.14 -3.38
N ASP A 269 24.12 -15.41 -3.13
CA ASP A 269 25.44 -16.01 -3.40
C ASP A 269 25.93 -15.85 -4.84
N GLU A 270 25.07 -16.13 -5.82
CA GLU A 270 25.45 -16.04 -7.24
C GLU A 270 25.69 -14.59 -7.67
N VAL A 271 24.92 -13.65 -7.11
CA VAL A 271 25.13 -12.21 -7.31
C VAL A 271 26.43 -11.77 -6.65
N ALA A 272 26.71 -12.22 -5.42
CA ALA A 272 27.95 -11.92 -4.73
C ALA A 272 29.18 -12.41 -5.50
N LYS A 273 29.15 -13.64 -6.05
CA LYS A 273 30.21 -14.16 -6.92
C LYS A 273 30.40 -13.29 -8.17
N CYS A 274 29.30 -12.86 -8.80
CA CYS A 274 29.36 -11.98 -9.96
C CYS A 274 30.00 -10.63 -9.62
N LEU A 275 29.61 -10.01 -8.50
CA LEU A 275 30.19 -8.76 -8.02
C LEU A 275 31.67 -8.90 -7.66
N GLN A 276 32.06 -10.04 -7.06
CA GLN A 276 33.46 -10.32 -6.75
C GLN A 276 34.31 -10.41 -8.02
N ALA A 277 33.83 -11.13 -9.03
CA ALA A 277 34.51 -11.21 -10.34
C ALA A 277 34.62 -9.83 -11.01
N ALA A 278 33.71 -8.91 -10.69
CA ALA A 278 33.69 -7.53 -11.16
C ALA A 278 34.58 -6.56 -10.34
N GLY A 279 35.29 -7.04 -9.32
CA GLY A 279 36.17 -6.20 -8.49
C GLY A 279 35.50 -5.53 -7.30
N ALA A 280 34.41 -6.11 -6.76
CA ALA A 280 33.81 -5.63 -5.53
C ALA A 280 34.80 -5.69 -4.34
N ASP A 281 34.98 -4.55 -3.67
CA ASP A 281 35.83 -4.39 -2.49
C ASP A 281 35.09 -4.84 -1.23
N ARG A 282 35.57 -5.95 -0.67
CA ARG A 282 35.02 -6.62 0.51
C ARG A 282 35.51 -6.01 1.83
N THR A 283 36.43 -5.05 1.76
CA THR A 283 37.01 -4.37 2.93
C THR A 283 36.25 -3.10 3.30
N ILE A 284 35.37 -2.61 2.42
CA ILE A 284 34.46 -1.50 2.72
C ILE A 284 33.61 -1.90 3.92
N ALA A 285 33.64 -1.08 4.97
CA ALA A 285 32.90 -1.36 6.19
C ALA A 285 31.38 -1.32 5.96
N MET A 286 30.67 -2.29 6.53
CA MET A 286 29.22 -2.33 6.56
C MET A 286 28.67 -1.09 7.30
N PRO A 287 27.73 -0.33 6.70
CA PRO A 287 27.02 0.72 7.44
C PRO A 287 26.37 0.16 8.71
N MET A 288 26.34 0.94 9.80
CA MET A 288 25.78 0.47 11.07
C MET A 288 24.34 -0.05 10.92
N VAL A 289 23.51 0.63 10.11
CA VAL A 289 22.13 0.23 9.81
C VAL A 289 22.02 -1.10 9.05
N GLY A 290 23.11 -1.61 8.48
CA GLY A 290 23.20 -2.94 7.88
C GLY A 290 23.57 -4.06 8.86
N THR A 291 23.87 -3.72 10.11
CA THR A 291 24.21 -4.69 11.15
C THR A 291 22.98 -5.05 11.99
N PRO A 292 22.89 -6.28 12.55
CA PRO A 292 21.82 -6.67 13.46
C PRO A 292 21.56 -5.66 14.58
N THR A 293 22.61 -5.24 15.30
CA THR A 293 22.50 -4.30 16.42
C THR A 293 22.13 -2.89 15.97
N GLY A 294 22.67 -2.42 14.84
CA GLY A 294 22.35 -1.09 14.33
C GLY A 294 20.91 -0.99 13.80
N MET A 295 20.39 -2.05 13.16
CA MET A 295 18.98 -2.10 12.77
C MET A 295 18.05 -2.19 13.98
N LEU A 296 18.40 -3.00 14.99
CA LEU A 296 17.67 -3.04 16.27
C LEU A 296 17.58 -1.64 16.90
N ALA A 297 18.71 -0.92 16.96
CA ALA A 297 18.76 0.44 17.51
C ALA A 297 17.91 1.42 16.70
N LEU A 298 17.92 1.32 15.36
CA LEU A 298 17.12 2.17 14.49
C LEU A 298 15.61 1.90 14.67
N VAL A 299 15.18 0.64 14.68
CA VAL A 299 13.78 0.28 14.92
C VAL A 299 13.34 0.79 16.29
N TRP A 300 14.16 0.61 17.33
CA TRP A 300 13.85 1.10 18.67
C TRP A 300 13.75 2.62 18.75
N ALA A 301 14.70 3.34 18.15
CA ALA A 301 14.67 4.81 18.09
C ALA A 301 13.42 5.30 17.36
N THR A 302 13.07 4.67 16.23
CA THR A 302 11.88 5.02 15.44
C THR A 302 10.59 4.79 16.23
N LEU A 303 10.50 3.68 16.97
CA LEU A 303 9.38 3.42 17.87
C LEU A 303 9.27 4.49 18.96
N LYS A 304 10.37 4.81 19.66
CA LYS A 304 10.36 5.84 20.71
C LYS A 304 9.96 7.23 20.21
N GLU A 305 10.39 7.57 19.00
CA GLU A 305 10.09 8.87 18.41
C GLU A 305 8.62 8.99 17.96
N ASN A 306 7.99 7.89 17.53
CA ASN A 306 6.73 7.97 16.77
C ASN A 306 5.56 7.21 17.39
N HIS A 307 5.80 6.15 18.16
CA HIS A 307 4.74 5.31 18.68
C HIS A 307 4.08 5.98 19.91
N PRO A 308 2.76 6.22 19.90
CA PRO A 308 2.10 7.01 20.92
C PRO A 308 1.87 6.24 22.24
N GLY A 309 1.96 4.90 22.23
CA GLY A 309 1.56 4.06 23.38
C GLY A 309 2.63 3.21 24.03
N LEU A 310 3.92 3.55 23.88
CA LEU A 310 4.99 2.78 24.52
C LEU A 310 4.88 2.78 26.04
N GLU A 311 4.59 3.93 26.64
CA GLU A 311 4.43 4.08 28.09
C GLU A 311 3.28 3.24 28.63
N LEU A 312 2.21 3.09 27.85
CA LEU A 312 1.02 2.35 28.25
C LEU A 312 1.25 0.84 28.32
N VAL A 313 2.20 0.32 27.54
CA VAL A 313 2.61 -1.09 27.57
C VAL A 313 3.85 -1.32 28.44
N GLY A 314 4.27 -0.32 29.21
CA GLY A 314 5.42 -0.39 30.11
C GLY A 314 6.78 -0.36 29.40
N ALA A 315 6.83 -0.01 28.11
CA ALA A 315 8.05 0.14 27.33
C ALA A 315 8.69 1.53 27.55
N ILE A 316 8.90 1.90 28.81
CA ILE A 316 9.37 3.24 29.24
C ILE A 316 10.91 3.32 29.23
N ASP A 317 11.58 2.19 29.47
CA ASP A 317 13.03 2.09 29.51
C ASP A 317 13.57 1.29 28.31
N ASN A 318 14.89 1.04 28.29
CA ASN A 318 15.52 0.29 27.21
C ASN A 318 15.52 -1.24 27.46
N ASN A 319 14.71 -1.80 28.38
CA ASN A 319 14.80 -3.23 28.70
C ASN A 319 14.49 -4.13 27.50
N TRP A 320 13.52 -3.76 26.65
CA TRP A 320 13.20 -4.51 25.43
C TRP A 320 14.34 -4.47 24.42
N TYR A 321 14.96 -3.29 24.29
CA TYR A 321 16.14 -3.10 23.45
C TYR A 321 17.33 -3.94 23.95
N GLU A 322 17.64 -3.92 25.25
CA GLU A 322 18.75 -4.71 25.81
C GLU A 322 18.49 -6.23 25.72
N ALA A 323 17.24 -6.66 25.91
CA ALA A 323 16.85 -8.06 25.71
C ALA A 323 17.00 -8.49 24.24
N GLY A 324 16.54 -7.66 23.30
CA GLY A 324 16.73 -7.88 21.87
C GLY A 324 18.20 -7.95 21.50
N LYS A 325 19.01 -7.00 21.99
CA LYS A 325 20.46 -6.96 21.76
C LYS A 325 21.14 -8.23 22.27
N THR A 326 20.76 -8.72 23.44
CA THR A 326 21.27 -9.99 24.00
C THR A 326 20.96 -11.18 23.09
N LYS A 327 19.74 -11.26 22.53
CA LYS A 327 19.36 -12.31 21.56
C LYS A 327 20.17 -12.24 20.26
N LEU A 328 20.69 -11.07 19.89
CA LEU A 328 21.45 -10.86 18.65
C LEU A 328 22.97 -11.11 18.79
N ASN A 329 23.51 -11.36 19.99
CA ASN A 329 24.96 -11.44 20.24
C ASN A 329 25.71 -12.47 19.37
N ALA A 330 25.03 -13.54 18.92
CA ALA A 330 25.62 -14.58 18.07
C ALA A 330 25.23 -14.47 16.59
N ILE A 331 24.49 -13.42 16.21
CA ILE A 331 23.90 -13.26 14.88
C ILE A 331 24.67 -12.17 14.15
N SER A 332 25.26 -12.53 13.02
CA SER A 332 26.04 -11.62 12.18
C SER A 332 25.26 -11.14 10.95
N ASN A 333 24.35 -11.97 10.43
CA ASN A 333 23.53 -11.66 9.26
C ASN A 333 22.25 -10.89 9.68
N LEU A 334 21.95 -9.80 8.97
CA LEU A 334 20.79 -8.96 9.28
C LEU A 334 19.45 -9.64 8.94
N ALA A 335 19.35 -10.37 7.83
CA ALA A 335 18.10 -11.06 7.48
C ALA A 335 17.69 -12.09 8.53
N GLU A 336 18.65 -12.80 9.14
CA GLU A 336 18.41 -13.70 10.28
C GLU A 336 18.01 -12.95 11.56
N ALA A 337 18.51 -11.72 11.75
CA ALA A 337 18.19 -10.89 12.90
C ALA A 337 16.78 -10.25 12.84
N LEU A 338 16.25 -9.96 11.65
CA LEU A 338 14.98 -9.24 11.48
C LEU A 338 13.77 -9.91 12.18
N PRO A 339 13.57 -11.24 12.12
CA PRO A 339 12.53 -11.90 12.91
C PRO A 339 12.67 -11.71 14.42
N ILE A 340 13.91 -11.67 14.93
CA ILE A 340 14.20 -11.50 16.36
C ILE A 340 13.97 -10.03 16.77
N ILE A 341 14.30 -9.08 15.89
CA ILE A 341 13.99 -7.66 16.09
C ILE A 341 12.47 -7.45 16.13
N ASP A 342 11.72 -8.04 15.20
CA ASP A 342 10.25 -8.04 15.17
C ASP A 342 9.68 -8.61 16.49
N GLU A 343 10.20 -9.75 16.94
CA GLU A 343 9.79 -10.39 18.20
C GLU A 343 10.16 -9.59 19.45
N ALA A 344 11.31 -8.90 19.45
CA ALA A 344 11.81 -8.18 20.62
C ALA A 344 11.19 -6.79 20.80
N LEU A 345 10.89 -6.08 19.70
CA LEU A 345 10.50 -4.67 19.76
C LEU A 345 9.06 -4.40 19.28
N VAL A 346 8.56 -5.16 18.32
CA VAL A 346 7.30 -4.85 17.62
C VAL A 346 6.16 -5.72 18.12
N ARG A 347 6.33 -7.04 18.09
CA ARG A 347 5.31 -7.98 18.58
C ARG A 347 4.89 -7.75 20.04
N PRO A 348 5.77 -7.35 20.98
CA PRO A 348 5.34 -7.13 22.36
C PRO A 348 4.43 -5.90 22.54
N LEU A 349 4.37 -5.00 21.56
CA LEU A 349 3.43 -3.86 21.57
C LEU A 349 1.98 -4.32 21.45
N GLN A 350 1.75 -5.42 20.72
CA GLN A 350 0.44 -6.02 20.48
C GLN A 350 -0.59 -5.01 19.96
N ASP A 351 -0.10 -4.13 19.11
CA ASP A 351 -0.85 -3.11 18.41
C ASP A 351 -1.10 -3.56 16.96
N PHE A 352 -2.38 -3.62 16.55
CA PHE A 352 -2.81 -3.98 15.20
C PHE A 352 -2.24 -3.09 14.10
N HIS A 353 -1.92 -1.84 14.42
CA HIS A 353 -1.37 -0.88 13.46
C HIS A 353 0.16 -0.92 13.38
N THR A 354 0.82 -1.62 14.32
CA THR A 354 2.28 -1.65 14.39
C THR A 354 2.83 -2.97 13.85
N SER A 355 3.62 -2.89 12.78
CA SER A 355 4.23 -4.06 12.16
C SER A 355 5.55 -3.74 11.46
N LEU A 356 6.49 -4.68 11.46
CA LEU A 356 7.76 -4.56 10.74
C LEU A 356 7.71 -5.40 9.46
N HIS A 357 7.92 -4.77 8.31
CA HIS A 357 7.99 -5.43 7.01
C HIS A 357 9.39 -5.36 6.43
N TRP A 358 9.81 -6.41 5.72
CA TRP A 358 11.07 -6.46 4.99
C TRP A 358 10.96 -7.37 3.74
N PRO A 359 11.80 -7.20 2.71
CA PRO A 359 11.64 -7.85 1.40
C PRO A 359 11.58 -9.38 1.43
N THR A 360 12.31 -10.03 2.35
CA THR A 360 12.33 -11.50 2.48
C THR A 360 11.42 -12.03 3.58
N LYS A 361 10.58 -11.20 4.20
CA LYS A 361 9.66 -11.64 5.26
C LYS A 361 8.73 -12.70 4.66
N ALA A 362 8.84 -13.92 5.17
CA ALA A 362 8.02 -15.02 4.68
C ALA A 362 6.53 -14.65 4.82
N SER A 363 5.77 -14.86 3.74
CA SER A 363 4.33 -14.67 3.77
C SER A 363 3.73 -15.74 4.70
N VAL A 364 3.10 -15.27 5.77
CA VAL A 364 2.26 -16.11 6.62
C VAL A 364 0.87 -16.23 6.00
N SER A 365 0.23 -17.37 6.20
CA SER A 365 -1.17 -17.60 5.83
C SER A 365 -1.88 -18.33 6.98
N TYR A 366 -3.19 -18.42 6.88
CA TYR A 366 -4.04 -19.00 7.91
C TYR A 366 -4.69 -20.28 7.40
N LEU A 367 -5.04 -21.17 8.32
CA LEU A 367 -5.93 -22.28 7.99
C LEU A 367 -7.27 -21.74 7.43
N PRO A 368 -7.91 -22.46 6.49
CA PRO A 368 -9.23 -22.11 5.95
C PRO A 368 -10.38 -22.42 6.93
N VAL A 369 -10.11 -22.30 8.23
CA VAL A 369 -11.07 -22.45 9.34
C VAL A 369 -10.87 -21.31 10.32
N GLU A 370 -11.96 -20.88 10.93
CA GLU A 370 -11.98 -19.91 11.99
C GLU A 370 -12.12 -20.63 13.32
N PHE A 371 -11.18 -20.37 14.23
CA PHE A 371 -11.24 -20.91 15.58
C PHE A 371 -11.85 -19.90 16.54
N GLY A 372 -12.56 -20.41 17.54
CA GLY A 372 -12.95 -19.66 18.73
C GLY A 372 -12.66 -20.47 20.00
N PHE A 373 -12.72 -19.81 21.15
CA PHE A 373 -12.60 -20.46 22.45
C PHE A 373 -13.90 -20.26 23.23
N VAL A 374 -14.69 -21.32 23.32
CA VAL A 374 -16.06 -21.32 23.88
C VAL A 374 -16.17 -22.48 24.86
N GLU A 375 -16.80 -22.24 26.02
CA GLU A 375 -16.96 -23.25 27.09
C GLU A 375 -15.64 -23.98 27.42
N ASN A 376 -14.54 -23.22 27.49
CA ASN A 376 -13.20 -23.71 27.80
C ASN A 376 -12.65 -24.74 26.79
N GLN A 377 -13.12 -24.69 25.54
CA GLN A 377 -12.68 -25.56 24.45
C GLN A 377 -12.33 -24.74 23.21
N LEU A 378 -11.29 -25.15 22.49
CA LEU A 378 -11.00 -24.64 21.15
C LEU A 378 -12.00 -25.28 20.18
N ILE A 379 -12.75 -24.46 19.46
CA ILE A 379 -13.81 -24.90 18.57
C ILE A 379 -13.64 -24.30 17.17
N VAL A 380 -14.25 -24.94 16.18
CA VAL A 380 -14.44 -24.37 14.86
C VAL A 380 -15.68 -23.46 14.92
N CYS A 381 -15.51 -22.17 14.63
CA CYS A 381 -16.60 -21.20 14.50
C CYS A 381 -17.05 -21.02 13.04
N GLY A 382 -16.12 -21.20 12.11
CA GLY A 382 -16.34 -21.04 10.68
C GLY A 382 -15.43 -21.96 9.88
N SER A 383 -15.87 -22.39 8.70
CA SER A 383 -15.08 -23.24 7.81
C SER A 383 -15.36 -22.91 6.36
N ARG A 384 -14.29 -22.79 5.57
CA ARG A 384 -14.37 -22.61 4.11
C ARG A 384 -14.02 -23.88 3.35
N VAL A 385 -13.86 -25.00 4.07
CA VAL A 385 -13.46 -26.29 3.50
C VAL A 385 -14.72 -27.12 3.22
N THR A 386 -14.95 -27.44 1.95
CA THR A 386 -16.04 -28.36 1.58
C THR A 386 -15.72 -29.75 2.12
N ASN A 387 -16.69 -30.39 2.78
CA ASN A 387 -16.50 -31.69 3.46
C ASN A 387 -15.37 -31.70 4.51
N GLY A 388 -15.13 -30.55 5.16
CA GLY A 388 -14.07 -30.38 6.14
C GLY A 388 -14.57 -30.23 7.58
N PRO A 389 -13.87 -29.43 8.41
CA PRO A 389 -14.34 -29.07 9.73
C PRO A 389 -15.66 -28.28 9.64
N ILE A 390 -16.55 -28.45 10.60
CA ILE A 390 -17.89 -27.88 10.65
C ILE A 390 -18.00 -26.97 11.88
N PRO A 391 -18.68 -25.81 11.81
CA PRO A 391 -18.96 -25.00 13.00
C PRO A 391 -19.54 -25.84 14.15
N GLY A 392 -18.95 -25.72 15.34
CA GLY A 392 -19.30 -26.50 16.53
C GLY A 392 -18.51 -27.80 16.74
N ASP A 393 -17.63 -28.17 15.80
CA ASP A 393 -16.59 -29.18 16.05
C ASP A 393 -15.62 -28.68 17.13
N ILE A 394 -15.26 -29.55 18.06
CA ILE A 394 -14.22 -29.29 19.06
C ILE A 394 -12.88 -29.73 18.48
N VAL A 395 -11.90 -28.82 18.47
CA VAL A 395 -10.51 -29.16 18.14
C VAL A 395 -9.88 -29.79 19.39
N VAL A 396 -9.62 -31.09 19.33
CA VAL A 396 -9.03 -31.88 20.42
C VAL A 396 -7.51 -31.81 20.35
N GLU A 397 -6.94 -31.97 19.15
CA GLU A 397 -5.50 -31.86 18.91
C GLU A 397 -5.20 -30.98 17.69
N LEU A 398 -4.10 -30.23 17.77
CA LEU A 398 -3.50 -29.45 16.68
C LEU A 398 -2.05 -29.90 16.52
N ASN A 399 -1.72 -30.49 15.37
CA ASN A 399 -0.40 -31.09 15.07
C ASN A 399 0.05 -32.11 16.13
N GLY A 400 -0.88 -32.97 16.57
CA GLY A 400 -0.63 -34.01 17.57
C GLY A 400 -0.45 -33.50 19.01
N GLN A 401 -0.68 -32.21 19.26
CA GLN A 401 -0.62 -31.61 20.59
C GLN A 401 -2.03 -31.28 21.07
N ASN A 402 -2.29 -31.39 22.37
CA ASN A 402 -3.57 -31.02 22.96
C ASN A 402 -3.91 -29.56 22.61
N ALA A 403 -5.04 -29.35 21.94
CA ALA A 403 -5.40 -28.05 21.40
C ALA A 403 -5.73 -27.02 22.49
N ARG A 404 -6.30 -27.46 23.62
CA ARG A 404 -6.59 -26.58 24.77
C ARG A 404 -5.30 -26.13 25.45
N GLU A 405 -4.39 -27.04 25.74
CA GLU A 405 -3.08 -26.68 26.34
C GLU A 405 -2.29 -25.75 25.43
N ARG A 406 -2.34 -25.99 24.12
CA ARG A 406 -1.76 -25.09 23.11
C ARG A 406 -2.41 -23.71 23.14
N PHE A 407 -3.72 -23.63 23.21
CA PHE A 407 -4.43 -22.37 23.35
C PHE A 407 -4.03 -21.65 24.64
N GLU A 408 -4.05 -22.31 25.80
CA GLU A 408 -3.70 -21.72 27.09
C GLU A 408 -2.26 -21.18 27.10
N SER A 409 -1.31 -21.92 26.50
CA SER A 409 0.08 -21.50 26.35
C SER A 409 0.23 -20.22 25.49
N VAL A 410 -0.48 -20.16 24.36
CA VAL A 410 -0.48 -18.99 23.46
C VAL A 410 -1.19 -17.81 24.13
N PHE A 411 -2.34 -18.04 24.74
CA PHE A 411 -3.16 -17.03 25.39
C PHE A 411 -2.42 -16.36 26.57
N ALA A 412 -1.65 -17.12 27.35
CA ALA A 412 -0.84 -16.59 28.46
C ALA A 412 0.21 -15.56 28.00
N GLN A 413 0.67 -15.65 26.76
CA GLN A 413 1.65 -14.75 26.15
C GLN A 413 1.00 -13.67 25.26
N THR A 414 -0.29 -13.83 24.97
CA THR A 414 -1.07 -12.87 24.20
C THR A 414 -1.44 -11.72 25.13
N LEU A 415 -0.93 -10.53 24.87
CA LEU A 415 -1.42 -9.26 25.37
C LEU A 415 -2.59 -8.80 24.49
N GLY A 416 -3.31 -7.82 24.97
CA GLY A 416 -4.49 -7.33 24.27
C GLY A 416 -5.38 -6.64 25.27
N PRO A 417 -6.11 -5.62 24.83
CA PRO A 417 -6.82 -4.72 25.74
C PRO A 417 -8.03 -5.39 26.39
N THR A 418 -8.66 -6.33 25.70
CA THR A 418 -9.78 -7.10 26.24
C THR A 418 -9.49 -8.60 26.22
N ARG A 419 -10.12 -9.34 27.14
CA ARG A 419 -10.04 -10.81 27.16
C ARG A 419 -10.46 -11.42 25.81
N TYR A 420 -11.50 -10.86 25.18
CA TYR A 420 -12.05 -11.37 23.93
C TYR A 420 -11.11 -11.15 22.74
N GLU A 421 -10.48 -9.98 22.65
CA GLU A 421 -9.44 -9.75 21.65
C GLU A 421 -8.26 -10.69 21.86
N ARG A 422 -7.82 -10.91 23.11
CA ARG A 422 -6.76 -11.88 23.40
C ARG A 422 -7.13 -13.30 22.98
N ILE A 423 -8.39 -13.71 23.16
CA ILE A 423 -8.88 -15.00 22.67
C ILE A 423 -8.80 -15.05 21.14
N ARG A 424 -9.34 -14.04 20.45
CA ARG A 424 -9.32 -13.93 18.98
C ARG A 424 -7.90 -13.96 18.42
N ALA A 425 -6.99 -13.20 19.02
CA ALA A 425 -5.57 -13.17 18.66
C ALA A 425 -4.90 -14.54 18.87
N ALA A 426 -5.13 -15.21 20.01
CA ALA A 426 -4.61 -16.55 20.26
C ALA A 426 -5.14 -17.58 19.26
N CYS A 427 -6.45 -17.55 18.96
CA CYS A 427 -7.07 -18.40 17.93
C CYS A 427 -6.46 -18.16 16.54
N ARG A 428 -6.27 -16.90 16.13
CA ARG A 428 -5.59 -16.56 14.87
C ARG A 428 -4.15 -17.05 14.85
N HIS A 429 -3.43 -16.94 15.96
CA HIS A 429 -2.05 -17.42 16.07
C HIS A 429 -1.96 -18.94 15.87
N LEU A 430 -2.88 -19.71 16.47
CA LEU A 430 -2.96 -21.16 16.27
C LEU A 430 -3.27 -21.54 14.81
N ALA A 431 -4.07 -20.73 14.12
CA ALA A 431 -4.38 -20.92 12.70
C ALA A 431 -3.27 -20.46 11.75
N GLN A 432 -2.37 -19.57 12.19
CA GLN A 432 -1.31 -18.97 11.38
C GLN A 432 -0.13 -19.91 11.16
N GLY A 433 0.64 -19.69 10.09
CA GLY A 433 1.90 -20.37 9.80
C GLY A 433 2.43 -19.97 8.42
N LEU A 434 3.54 -20.56 7.97
CA LEU A 434 4.07 -20.31 6.64
C LEU A 434 3.03 -20.66 5.56
N LYS A 435 2.90 -19.80 4.54
CA LYS A 435 2.05 -20.07 3.38
C LYS A 435 2.45 -21.40 2.72
N GLY A 436 1.45 -22.23 2.41
CA GLY A 436 1.62 -23.59 1.87
C GLY A 436 1.94 -24.66 2.92
N SER A 437 2.20 -24.30 4.18
CA SER A 437 2.41 -25.31 5.23
C SER A 437 1.10 -25.94 5.68
N ARG A 438 1.16 -27.17 6.19
CA ARG A 438 0.00 -27.96 6.60
C ARG A 438 -0.11 -28.05 8.11
N ALA A 439 -1.34 -28.14 8.62
CA ALA A 439 -1.59 -28.56 9.99
C ALA A 439 -2.66 -29.64 10.04
N THR A 440 -2.50 -30.54 11.00
CA THR A 440 -3.42 -31.65 11.26
C THR A 440 -4.30 -31.29 12.45
N LEU A 441 -5.61 -31.42 12.28
CA LEU A 441 -6.64 -31.18 13.29
C LEU A 441 -7.31 -32.50 13.64
N LYS A 442 -7.35 -32.85 14.93
CA LYS A 442 -8.20 -33.90 15.45
C LYS A 442 -9.47 -33.27 16.01
N LEU A 443 -10.60 -33.58 15.41
CA LEU A 443 -11.88 -32.92 15.64
C LEU A 443 -12.86 -33.88 16.28
N ARG A 444 -13.67 -33.39 17.22
CA ARG A 444 -14.78 -34.13 17.85
C ARG A 444 -16.09 -33.43 17.56
N ASP A 445 -17.03 -34.16 16.96
CA ASP A 445 -18.34 -33.63 16.58
C ASP A 445 -19.37 -33.69 17.73
N ALA A 446 -20.63 -33.35 17.42
CA ALA A 446 -21.73 -33.36 18.38
C ALA A 446 -22.12 -34.77 18.88
N SER A 447 -21.86 -35.82 18.10
CA SER A 447 -22.10 -37.21 18.49
C SER A 447 -20.97 -37.79 19.36
N GLY A 448 -19.84 -37.08 19.46
CA GLY A 448 -18.63 -37.53 20.12
C GLY A 448 -17.67 -38.30 19.19
N GLN A 449 -18.00 -38.46 17.91
CA GLN A 449 -17.11 -39.08 16.93
C GLN A 449 -15.89 -38.21 16.70
N VAL A 450 -14.71 -38.84 16.69
CA VAL A 450 -13.43 -38.18 16.46
C VAL A 450 -12.92 -38.48 15.06
N ARG A 451 -12.50 -37.44 14.34
CA ARG A 451 -11.92 -37.54 12.99
C ARG A 451 -10.70 -36.64 12.85
N GLU A 452 -9.79 -37.03 11.98
CA GLU A 452 -8.59 -36.25 11.68
C GLU A 452 -8.69 -35.61 10.29
N VAL A 453 -8.30 -34.34 10.20
CA VAL A 453 -8.30 -33.57 8.96
C VAL A 453 -6.97 -32.82 8.84
N THR A 454 -6.31 -32.94 7.69
CA THR A 454 -5.12 -32.13 7.38
C THR A 454 -5.51 -30.99 6.46
N LEU A 455 -5.16 -29.77 6.85
CA LEU A 455 -5.47 -28.54 6.12
C LEU A 455 -4.20 -27.78 5.76
N GLU A 456 -4.22 -27.12 4.61
CA GLU A 456 -3.13 -26.29 4.12
C GLU A 456 -3.40 -24.80 4.38
N ARG A 457 -2.36 -24.05 4.78
CA ARG A 457 -2.43 -22.60 4.98
C ARG A 457 -2.28 -21.89 3.65
N GLY A 458 -3.40 -21.57 3.01
CA GLY A 458 -3.46 -20.87 1.73
C GLY A 458 -3.98 -19.45 1.84
N SER A 459 -4.01 -18.73 0.71
CA SER A 459 -4.73 -17.46 0.65
C SER A 459 -6.21 -17.70 0.81
N SER A 460 -6.77 -17.29 1.93
CA SER A 460 -8.22 -17.19 2.13
C SER A 460 -8.76 -15.86 1.58
N SER A 461 -8.41 -15.51 0.34
CA SER A 461 -9.15 -14.52 -0.46
C SER A 461 -10.03 -15.30 -1.43
N ALA A 462 -11.36 -15.31 -1.35
CA ALA A 462 -12.21 -14.15 -1.16
C ALA A 462 -13.36 -14.42 -0.17
N GLY A 463 -13.59 -13.46 0.72
CA GLY A 463 -14.94 -13.18 1.17
C GLY A 463 -15.79 -12.92 -0.07
N ARG A 464 -16.90 -13.66 -0.18
CA ARG A 464 -17.90 -13.49 -1.23
C ARG A 464 -18.35 -12.03 -1.25
N GLY A 465 -18.89 -11.57 -2.39
CA GLY A 465 -19.39 -10.21 -2.62
C GLY A 465 -20.59 -9.82 -1.75
N GLU A 466 -20.42 -9.88 -0.43
CA GLU A 466 -21.31 -9.26 0.53
C GLU A 466 -21.17 -7.75 0.40
N ARG A 467 -22.31 -7.08 0.36
CA ARG A 467 -22.35 -5.62 0.30
C ARG A 467 -21.78 -5.07 1.61
N LEU A 468 -20.83 -4.15 1.52
CA LEU A 468 -20.22 -3.48 2.68
C LEU A 468 -21.24 -2.75 3.57
N ILE A 469 -22.40 -2.40 3.00
CA ILE A 469 -23.57 -1.94 3.73
C ILE A 469 -24.84 -2.58 3.16
N SER A 470 -25.74 -3.02 4.04
CA SER A 470 -27.03 -3.58 3.64
C SER A 470 -28.11 -3.30 4.69
N GLY A 471 -29.38 -3.41 4.31
CA GLY A 471 -30.47 -3.24 5.26
C GLY A 471 -31.75 -3.97 4.87
N ARG A 472 -32.45 -4.46 5.90
CA ARG A 472 -33.69 -5.24 5.80
C ARG A 472 -34.61 -4.95 6.99
N ASN A 473 -35.89 -5.29 6.84
CA ASN A 473 -36.81 -5.35 7.98
C ASN A 473 -36.66 -6.73 8.63
N LEU A 474 -36.48 -6.77 9.95
CA LEU A 474 -36.51 -8.05 10.69
C LEU A 474 -37.94 -8.46 10.99
N ASP A 475 -38.77 -7.48 11.35
CA ASP A 475 -40.20 -7.63 11.54
C ASP A 475 -40.92 -6.29 11.21
N GLU A 476 -42.22 -6.23 11.50
CA GLU A 476 -43.04 -5.03 11.27
C GLU A 476 -42.52 -3.80 12.03
N ARG A 477 -41.89 -3.99 13.19
CA ARG A 477 -41.45 -2.93 14.11
C ARG A 477 -39.96 -2.62 14.04
N THR A 478 -39.13 -3.56 13.60
CA THR A 478 -37.68 -3.49 13.74
C THR A 478 -36.98 -3.48 12.39
N GLY A 479 -36.23 -2.40 12.14
CA GLY A 479 -35.29 -2.29 11.04
C GLY A 479 -33.94 -2.89 11.41
N TYR A 480 -33.16 -3.30 10.41
CA TYR A 480 -31.80 -3.80 10.58
C TYR A 480 -30.90 -3.28 9.48
N ILE A 481 -29.78 -2.67 9.85
CA ILE A 481 -28.74 -2.20 8.94
C ILE A 481 -27.43 -2.87 9.35
N HIS A 482 -26.76 -3.54 8.41
CA HIS A 482 -25.42 -4.08 8.61
C HIS A 482 -24.39 -3.20 7.91
N ILE A 483 -23.29 -2.90 8.60
CA ILE A 483 -22.16 -2.12 8.10
C ILE A 483 -20.87 -2.92 8.37
N ALA A 484 -20.31 -3.53 7.32
CA ALA A 484 -19.14 -4.39 7.41
C ALA A 484 -17.82 -3.62 7.55
N ALA A 485 -17.75 -2.39 7.04
CA ALA A 485 -16.56 -1.53 7.12
C ALA A 485 -16.94 -0.05 6.97
N TRP A 486 -16.11 0.88 7.44
CA TRP A 486 -16.28 2.33 7.26
C TRP A 486 -15.55 2.86 6.03
N THR A 487 -15.66 2.14 4.90
CA THR A 487 -15.07 2.50 3.61
C THR A 487 -15.81 1.79 2.47
N GLY A 488 -15.66 2.26 1.23
CA GLY A 488 -16.20 1.58 0.04
C GLY A 488 -17.70 1.76 -0.20
N TRP A 489 -18.36 2.68 0.49
CA TRP A 489 -19.77 3.06 0.27
C TRP A 489 -19.99 4.55 0.58
N SER A 490 -21.09 5.14 0.09
CA SER A 490 -21.41 6.56 0.27
C SER A 490 -22.43 6.79 1.38
N ILE A 491 -22.37 7.96 2.03
CA ILE A 491 -23.33 8.32 3.08
C ILE A 491 -24.79 8.29 2.59
N ASP A 492 -25.04 8.57 1.32
CA ASP A 492 -26.38 8.50 0.71
C ASP A 492 -26.95 7.08 0.73
N ALA A 493 -26.10 6.04 0.61
CA ALA A 493 -26.54 4.66 0.72
C ALA A 493 -27.05 4.33 2.12
N PHE A 494 -26.36 4.81 3.16
CA PHE A 494 -26.83 4.69 4.54
C PHE A 494 -28.14 5.46 4.75
N ASP A 495 -28.23 6.68 4.23
CA ASP A 495 -29.43 7.50 4.35
C ASP A 495 -30.64 6.86 3.67
N ALA A 496 -30.47 6.26 2.49
CA ALA A 496 -31.53 5.56 1.79
C ALA A 496 -32.03 4.33 2.57
N LEU A 497 -31.14 3.61 3.26
CA LEU A 497 -31.53 2.49 4.14
C LEU A 497 -32.28 2.98 5.37
N LEU A 498 -31.78 4.05 6.02
CA LEU A 498 -32.39 4.62 7.20
C LEU A 498 -33.76 5.24 6.89
N GLU A 499 -33.91 5.87 5.73
CA GLU A 499 -35.17 6.43 5.24
C GLU A 499 -36.28 5.38 5.17
N ARG A 500 -35.97 4.18 4.66
CA ARG A 500 -36.92 3.05 4.58
C ARG A 500 -37.38 2.53 5.95
N MET A 501 -36.65 2.89 7.01
CA MET A 501 -36.90 2.46 8.37
C MET A 501 -37.38 3.62 9.25
N ARG A 502 -37.58 4.84 8.71
CA ARG A 502 -37.86 6.07 9.46
C ARG A 502 -38.98 5.91 10.48
N ASP A 503 -40.08 5.27 10.09
CA ASP A 503 -41.29 5.14 10.92
C ASP A 503 -41.29 3.90 11.83
N LYS A 504 -40.20 3.13 11.82
CA LYS A 504 -40.09 1.93 12.67
C LYS A 504 -39.78 2.33 14.13
N PRO A 505 -40.44 1.70 15.12
CA PRO A 505 -40.13 1.96 16.53
C PRO A 505 -38.72 1.56 16.96
N SER A 506 -38.09 0.60 16.28
CA SER A 506 -36.79 0.05 16.66
C SER A 506 -35.85 -0.18 15.46
N LEU A 507 -34.55 0.03 15.69
CA LEU A 507 -33.49 -0.21 14.71
C LEU A 507 -32.35 -0.99 15.36
N ILE A 508 -31.88 -2.03 14.67
CA ILE A 508 -30.60 -2.68 14.96
C ILE A 508 -29.58 -2.19 13.94
N ILE A 509 -28.46 -1.68 14.42
CA ILE A 509 -27.29 -1.41 13.59
C ILE A 509 -26.24 -2.45 13.92
N ASP A 510 -25.88 -3.25 12.94
CA ASP A 510 -24.95 -4.33 13.10
C ASP A 510 -23.57 -3.95 12.55
N VAL A 511 -22.61 -3.85 13.46
CA VAL A 511 -21.19 -3.58 13.16
C VAL A 511 -20.28 -4.63 13.77
N HIS A 512 -20.81 -5.81 14.14
CA HIS A 512 -19.96 -6.92 14.55
C HIS A 512 -19.02 -7.29 13.38
N GLU A 513 -17.76 -7.61 13.69
CA GLU A 513 -16.67 -7.79 12.70
C GLU A 513 -16.23 -6.55 11.90
N ASN A 514 -16.75 -5.34 12.20
CA ASN A 514 -16.35 -4.13 11.50
C ASN A 514 -14.98 -3.60 11.97
N GLY A 515 -13.94 -3.86 11.16
CA GLY A 515 -12.56 -3.47 11.44
C GLY A 515 -12.21 -1.98 11.27
N GLY A 516 -13.20 -1.10 11.03
CA GLY A 516 -12.97 0.34 10.94
C GLY A 516 -12.92 0.85 9.50
N GLY A 517 -12.17 1.94 9.30
CA GLY A 517 -12.15 2.71 8.05
C GLY A 517 -12.00 4.20 8.34
N GLN A 518 -12.89 5.03 7.79
CA GLN A 518 -12.82 6.48 7.89
C GLN A 518 -13.74 7.02 8.99
N ASP A 519 -13.15 7.68 10.00
CA ASP A 519 -13.90 8.35 11.08
C ASP A 519 -14.94 9.34 10.54
N GLN A 520 -14.64 10.03 9.42
CA GLN A 520 -15.57 10.99 8.79
C GLN A 520 -16.88 10.35 8.32
N LEU A 521 -16.81 9.13 7.78
CA LEU A 521 -18.01 8.42 7.33
C LEU A 521 -18.84 7.95 8.53
N ALA A 522 -18.18 7.51 9.61
CA ALA A 522 -18.82 7.19 10.88
C ALA A 522 -19.49 8.41 11.51
N ASP A 523 -18.81 9.57 11.55
CA ASP A 523 -19.33 10.84 12.03
C ASP A 523 -20.64 11.22 11.34
N LEU A 524 -20.68 11.09 10.01
CA LEU A 524 -21.89 11.34 9.24
C LEU A 524 -23.00 10.36 9.66
N ALA A 525 -22.74 9.05 9.77
CA ALA A 525 -23.76 8.11 10.22
C ALA A 525 -24.31 8.45 11.62
N ILE A 526 -23.43 8.73 12.59
CA ILE A 526 -23.80 9.14 13.97
C ILE A 526 -24.69 10.40 13.95
N GLY A 527 -24.39 11.37 13.08
CA GLY A 527 -25.13 12.63 12.99
C GLY A 527 -26.65 12.50 12.75
N ARG A 528 -27.13 11.33 12.26
CA ARG A 528 -28.57 11.03 12.11
C ARG A 528 -29.28 10.66 13.41
N PHE A 529 -28.55 10.50 14.50
CA PHE A 529 -29.10 10.10 15.81
C PHE A 529 -28.91 11.18 16.88
N LEU A 530 -28.12 12.22 16.59
CA LEU A 530 -27.80 13.26 17.55
C LEU A 530 -28.82 14.41 17.54
N SER A 531 -29.06 14.99 18.71
CA SER A 531 -29.83 16.23 18.88
C SER A 531 -28.96 17.47 19.08
N ARG A 532 -27.69 17.29 19.46
CA ARG A 532 -26.70 18.34 19.68
C ARG A 532 -25.29 17.83 19.33
N PRO A 533 -24.30 18.71 19.11
CA PRO A 533 -22.92 18.28 18.99
C PRO A 533 -22.44 17.52 20.24
N VAL A 534 -21.64 16.47 20.02
CA VAL A 534 -21.04 15.65 21.08
C VAL A 534 -19.55 15.45 20.82
N LEU A 535 -18.77 15.29 21.89
CA LEU A 535 -17.37 14.93 21.82
C LEU A 535 -17.26 13.40 21.77
N THR A 536 -17.10 12.85 20.57
CA THR A 536 -17.13 11.41 20.32
C THR A 536 -15.81 10.73 20.67
N SER A 537 -14.69 11.39 20.40
CA SER A 537 -13.39 10.89 20.84
C SER A 537 -12.36 12.00 21.04
N LEU A 538 -11.29 11.65 21.74
CA LEU A 538 -10.08 12.44 21.89
C LEU A 538 -8.93 11.63 21.32
N SER A 539 -8.04 12.20 20.50
CA SER A 539 -6.84 11.48 20.06
C SER A 539 -5.57 12.21 20.45
N PHE A 540 -4.58 11.46 20.92
CA PHE A 540 -3.27 11.94 21.31
C PHE A 540 -2.22 11.43 20.34
N ARG A 541 -1.46 12.33 19.73
CA ARG A 541 -0.32 11.98 18.87
C ARG A 541 0.96 12.43 19.53
N ARG A 542 1.95 11.55 19.60
CA ARG A 542 3.29 11.93 20.05
C ARG A 542 3.86 13.00 19.13
N VAL A 543 4.49 14.01 19.72
CA VAL A 543 5.30 14.98 18.99
C VAL A 543 6.68 14.37 18.80
N PRO A 544 7.15 14.18 17.55
CA PRO A 544 8.45 13.55 17.30
C PRO A 544 9.58 14.19 18.11
N LYS A 545 10.46 13.35 18.64
CA LYS A 545 11.67 13.70 19.43
C LYS A 545 11.40 14.32 20.80
N THR A 546 10.16 14.26 21.27
CA THR A 546 9.76 14.77 22.58
C THR A 546 8.88 13.75 23.32
N ASP A 547 8.64 14.00 24.60
CA ASP A 547 7.65 13.29 25.40
C ASP A 547 6.28 13.99 25.41
N ASP A 548 6.11 15.01 24.57
CA ASP A 548 4.87 15.77 24.46
C ASP A 548 3.87 15.12 23.49
N TYR A 549 2.59 15.42 23.72
CA TYR A 549 1.48 14.93 22.91
C TYR A 549 0.62 16.08 22.40
N THR A 550 0.29 16.04 21.11
CA THR A 550 -0.80 16.87 20.57
C THR A 550 -2.14 16.20 20.84
N LYS A 551 -3.07 16.97 21.38
CA LYS A 551 -4.45 16.54 21.64
C LYS A 551 -5.37 17.04 20.53
N ARG A 552 -6.19 16.15 19.97
CA ARG A 552 -7.27 16.50 19.03
C ARG A 552 -8.61 16.11 19.62
N LEU A 553 -9.58 17.01 19.49
CA LEU A 553 -10.98 16.81 19.85
C LEU A 553 -11.77 16.40 18.61
N HIS A 554 -12.52 15.31 18.67
CA HIS A 554 -13.39 14.87 17.58
C HIS A 554 -14.85 15.16 17.95
N LEU A 555 -15.39 16.24 17.37
CA LEU A 555 -16.75 16.72 17.61
C LEU A 555 -17.69 16.29 16.48
N THR A 556 -18.58 15.36 16.77
CA THR A 556 -19.62 14.93 15.83
C THR A 556 -20.85 15.83 15.95
N LYS A 557 -21.43 16.23 14.82
CA LYS A 557 -22.58 17.14 14.78
C LYS A 557 -23.85 16.42 14.27
N PRO A 558 -25.04 16.82 14.74
CA PRO A 558 -26.31 16.44 14.12
C PRO A 558 -26.33 16.83 12.63
N ARG A 559 -27.01 16.05 11.80
CA ARG A 559 -27.20 16.37 10.39
C ARG A 559 -28.57 15.96 9.84
N GLY A 560 -28.91 16.56 8.70
CA GLY A 560 -30.13 16.25 7.96
C GLY A 560 -31.36 16.98 8.50
N PRO A 561 -32.48 16.94 7.76
CA PRO A 561 -33.72 17.60 8.16
C PRO A 561 -34.47 16.84 9.27
N TRP A 562 -34.07 15.60 9.57
CA TRP A 562 -34.64 14.76 10.63
C TRP A 562 -33.57 13.84 11.22
N ARG A 563 -33.82 13.42 12.47
CA ARG A 563 -33.04 12.39 13.17
C ARG A 563 -33.92 11.17 13.43
N TYR A 564 -33.33 9.99 13.53
CA TYR A 564 -34.06 8.80 13.92
C TYR A 564 -34.44 8.88 15.41
N GLU A 565 -35.72 8.75 15.74
CA GLU A 565 -36.24 8.92 17.11
C GLU A 565 -36.60 7.58 17.80
N GLY A 566 -36.61 6.47 17.05
CA GLY A 566 -36.88 5.15 17.60
C GLY A 566 -35.76 4.62 18.50
N ARG A 567 -36.01 3.50 19.18
CA ARG A 567 -35.01 2.81 20.01
C ARG A 567 -33.93 2.19 19.10
N VAL A 568 -32.66 2.43 19.41
CA VAL A 568 -31.54 1.88 18.63
C VAL A 568 -30.72 0.94 19.51
N ALA A 569 -30.46 -0.27 19.01
CA ALA A 569 -29.43 -1.15 19.55
C ALA A 569 -28.32 -1.34 18.52
N VAL A 570 -27.08 -1.42 19.00
CA VAL A 570 -25.92 -1.63 18.14
C VAL A 570 -25.25 -2.95 18.52
N LEU A 571 -25.11 -3.84 17.54
CA LEU A 571 -24.48 -5.14 17.73
C LEU A 571 -22.96 -5.04 17.56
N ILE A 572 -22.21 -5.50 18.56
CA ILE A 572 -20.75 -5.32 18.67
C ILE A 572 -20.02 -6.60 19.08
N ASN A 573 -18.74 -6.70 18.75
CA ASN A 573 -17.85 -7.72 19.27
C ASN A 573 -16.38 -7.28 19.22
N GLU A 574 -15.48 -8.19 19.56
CA GLU A 574 -14.02 -7.98 19.49
C GLU A 574 -13.50 -7.69 18.08
N GLY A 575 -14.29 -7.91 17.02
CA GLY A 575 -13.95 -7.51 15.66
C GLY A 575 -14.21 -6.03 15.36
N CYS A 576 -14.79 -5.27 16.30
CA CYS A 576 -14.94 -3.82 16.15
C CYS A 576 -13.60 -3.11 16.42
N HIS A 577 -13.04 -2.44 15.41
CA HIS A 577 -11.77 -1.71 15.49
C HIS A 577 -11.89 -0.25 14.95
N SER A 578 -11.00 0.63 15.40
CA SER A 578 -10.73 1.97 14.86
C SER A 578 -11.98 2.84 14.68
N ALA A 579 -12.33 3.22 13.45
CA ALA A 579 -13.49 4.07 13.17
C ALA A 579 -14.80 3.44 13.68
N CYS A 580 -14.85 2.12 13.86
CA CYS A 580 -15.98 1.46 14.49
C CYS A 580 -16.11 1.83 15.96
N GLU A 581 -15.02 1.85 16.74
CA GLU A 581 -15.09 2.29 18.15
C GLU A 581 -15.45 3.78 18.26
N HIS A 582 -14.99 4.61 17.31
CA HIS A 582 -15.47 5.98 17.18
C HIS A 582 -16.99 6.04 16.96
N PHE A 583 -17.52 5.26 16.02
CA PHE A 583 -18.96 5.13 15.79
C PHE A 583 -19.71 4.73 17.06
N LEU A 584 -19.24 3.69 17.75
CA LEU A 584 -19.89 3.16 18.95
C LEU A 584 -19.93 4.17 20.09
N SER A 585 -18.84 4.93 20.29
CA SER A 585 -18.82 6.01 21.27
C SER A 585 -19.86 7.08 20.96
N GLY A 586 -19.99 7.48 19.69
CA GLY A 586 -20.98 8.46 19.25
C GLY A 586 -22.41 7.96 19.40
N MET A 587 -22.66 6.68 19.09
CA MET A 587 -23.98 6.06 19.24
C MET A 587 -24.39 5.90 20.71
N GLN A 588 -23.45 5.59 21.63
CA GLN A 588 -23.73 5.61 23.06
C GLN A 588 -24.13 7.02 23.53
N LEU A 589 -23.41 8.05 23.08
CA LEU A 589 -23.76 9.45 23.37
C LEU A 589 -25.10 9.87 22.75
N ALA A 590 -25.53 9.22 21.66
CA ALA A 590 -26.86 9.36 21.07
C ALA A 590 -27.95 8.56 21.81
N GLY A 591 -27.60 7.75 22.81
CA GLY A 591 -28.53 6.96 23.62
C GLY A 591 -28.78 5.53 23.12
N ALA A 592 -27.98 5.02 22.18
CA ALA A 592 -28.14 3.66 21.68
C ALA A 592 -27.63 2.60 22.67
N THR A 593 -28.26 1.42 22.65
CA THR A 593 -27.87 0.28 23.50
C THR A 593 -26.91 -0.65 22.77
N LEU A 594 -25.65 -0.68 23.19
CA LEU A 594 -24.65 -1.67 22.76
C LEU A 594 -24.96 -3.08 23.32
N VAL A 595 -24.95 -4.09 22.46
CA VAL A 595 -25.20 -5.51 22.80
C VAL A 595 -24.12 -6.37 22.13
N GLY A 596 -23.52 -7.31 22.87
CA GLY A 596 -22.56 -8.27 22.31
C GLY A 596 -21.34 -8.48 23.17
N ARG A 597 -20.13 -8.36 22.61
CA ARG A 597 -18.85 -8.51 23.34
C ARG A 597 -18.04 -7.21 23.32
N PRO A 598 -17.12 -7.01 24.29
CA PRO A 598 -16.19 -5.90 24.27
C PRO A 598 -15.43 -5.79 22.95
N THR A 599 -15.26 -4.57 22.49
CA THR A 599 -14.51 -4.28 21.26
C THR A 599 -13.01 -4.52 21.42
N SER A 600 -12.28 -4.38 20.33
CA SER A 600 -10.86 -4.71 20.27
C SER A 600 -9.91 -3.73 20.95
N GLY A 601 -10.33 -2.49 21.23
CA GLY A 601 -9.44 -1.45 21.72
C GLY A 601 -8.36 -0.94 20.75
N GLY A 602 -8.47 -1.27 19.45
CA GLY A 602 -7.50 -0.86 18.44
C GLY A 602 -7.92 0.40 17.71
N CYS A 603 -7.37 1.58 18.07
CA CYS A 603 -7.70 2.86 17.44
C CYS A 603 -6.47 3.70 17.10
N GLY A 604 -6.60 4.61 16.12
CA GLY A 604 -5.67 5.74 15.95
C GLY A 604 -4.96 5.85 14.61
N GLY A 605 -5.28 4.98 13.65
CA GLY A 605 -4.74 5.02 12.29
C GLY A 605 -3.26 4.62 12.19
N ILE A 606 -2.80 4.39 10.96
CA ILE A 606 -1.46 3.88 10.67
C ILE A 606 -0.55 5.02 10.17
N GLN A 607 0.70 5.03 10.59
CA GLN A 607 1.79 5.78 9.95
C GLN A 607 2.89 4.82 9.53
N SER A 608 3.56 5.12 8.42
CA SER A 608 4.64 4.30 7.86
C SER A 608 5.97 5.05 7.95
N HIS A 609 7.02 4.33 8.34
CA HIS A 609 8.39 4.82 8.41
C HIS A 609 9.26 3.92 7.56
N GLU A 610 9.76 4.47 6.44
CA GLU A 610 10.72 3.78 5.59
C GLU A 610 12.09 3.78 6.27
N LEU A 611 12.60 2.58 6.51
CA LEU A 611 13.94 2.33 7.01
C LEU A 611 14.85 1.89 5.85
N PRO A 612 16.18 1.94 6.00
CA PRO A 612 17.09 1.45 4.97
C PRO A 612 16.79 -0.01 4.57
N LEU A 613 17.26 -0.41 3.39
CA LEU A 613 17.13 -1.78 2.85
C LEU A 613 15.70 -2.20 2.45
N GLY A 614 14.76 -1.25 2.30
CA GLY A 614 13.37 -1.55 1.96
C GLY A 614 12.59 -2.17 3.12
N ILE A 615 13.03 -1.89 4.34
CA ILE A 615 12.34 -2.27 5.57
C ILE A 615 11.37 -1.15 5.90
N THR A 616 10.13 -1.49 6.23
CA THR A 616 9.11 -0.51 6.59
C THR A 616 8.57 -0.84 7.98
N LEU A 617 8.62 0.15 8.88
CA LEU A 617 7.93 0.07 10.16
C LEU A 617 6.61 0.81 10.07
N TYR A 618 5.51 0.08 10.21
CA TYR A 618 4.19 0.66 10.44
C TYR A 618 4.00 0.84 11.94
N CYS A 619 3.40 1.96 12.35
CA CYS A 619 3.08 2.25 13.75
C CYS A 619 1.65 2.81 13.88
N SER A 620 1.04 2.64 15.06
CA SER A 620 -0.08 3.51 15.46
C SER A 620 0.32 4.98 15.37
N ARG A 621 -0.58 5.80 14.82
CA ARG A 621 -0.40 7.25 14.69
C ARG A 621 -0.91 8.02 15.91
N SER A 622 -1.95 7.53 16.57
CA SER A 622 -2.48 8.13 17.80
C SER A 622 -3.03 7.09 18.77
N ILE A 623 -3.21 7.49 20.03
CA ILE A 623 -4.09 6.81 20.98
C ILE A 623 -5.40 7.58 21.04
N SER A 624 -6.53 6.90 20.86
CA SER A 624 -7.85 7.53 20.94
C SER A 624 -8.62 7.14 22.20
N LEU A 625 -9.04 8.11 23.01
CA LEU A 625 -9.99 7.90 24.10
C LEU A 625 -11.43 8.01 23.60
N HIS A 626 -12.27 7.08 24.04
CA HIS A 626 -13.72 7.08 23.80
C HIS A 626 -14.42 7.28 25.14
N GLY A 627 -14.95 8.49 25.36
CA GLY A 627 -15.43 8.89 26.69
C GLY A 627 -14.30 9.01 27.72
N ASP A 628 -14.47 8.37 28.87
CA ASP A 628 -13.48 8.27 29.96
C ASP A 628 -12.53 7.06 29.81
N ARG A 629 -12.66 6.29 28.73
CA ARG A 629 -11.95 5.02 28.54
C ARG A 629 -10.78 5.14 27.58
N SER A 630 -9.68 4.48 27.97
CA SER A 630 -8.50 4.24 27.14
C SER A 630 -8.85 3.30 25.98
N PRO A 631 -8.25 3.45 24.78
CA PRO A 631 -8.43 2.46 23.72
C PRO A 631 -7.89 1.11 24.19
N LEU A 632 -6.92 1.06 25.11
CA LEU A 632 -6.42 -0.19 25.66
C LEU A 632 -7.39 -0.95 26.59
N ALA A 633 -8.66 -0.55 26.65
CA ALA A 633 -9.70 -1.28 27.39
C ALA A 633 -10.90 -1.70 26.51
N GLY A 634 -10.95 -1.29 25.24
CA GLY A 634 -12.14 -1.43 24.41
C GLY A 634 -13.39 -0.73 24.97
N ILE A 635 -14.49 -0.81 24.23
CA ILE A 635 -15.82 -0.35 24.61
C ILE A 635 -16.63 -1.57 25.06
N GLU A 636 -17.11 -1.52 26.31
CA GLU A 636 -17.96 -2.57 26.88
C GLU A 636 -19.40 -2.48 26.36
N PRO A 637 -20.06 -3.61 26.07
CA PRO A 637 -21.48 -3.63 25.78
C PRO A 637 -22.30 -3.30 27.05
N HIS A 638 -23.50 -2.77 26.90
CA HIS A 638 -24.45 -2.70 28.03
C HIS A 638 -25.03 -4.08 28.36
N HIS A 639 -25.11 -4.95 27.35
CA HIS A 639 -25.56 -6.34 27.51
C HIS A 639 -24.53 -7.30 26.89
N LEU A 640 -23.79 -8.00 27.75
CA LEU A 640 -22.82 -9.02 27.33
C LEU A 640 -23.54 -10.25 26.73
N VAL A 641 -22.96 -10.82 25.67
CA VAL A 641 -23.41 -12.06 25.03
C VAL A 641 -22.25 -13.04 24.88
N GLU A 642 -22.46 -14.26 25.38
CA GLU A 642 -21.53 -15.38 25.21
C GLU A 642 -22.27 -16.56 24.56
N PRO A 643 -22.11 -16.78 23.23
CA PRO A 643 -22.67 -17.95 22.57
C PRO A 643 -22.10 -19.24 23.16
N THR A 644 -22.96 -20.25 23.28
CA THR A 644 -22.63 -21.62 23.69
C THR A 644 -22.17 -22.45 22.50
N ILE A 645 -21.57 -23.61 22.76
CA ILE A 645 -21.26 -24.57 21.68
C ILE A 645 -22.56 -25.07 21.04
N ALA A 646 -23.64 -25.19 21.82
CA ALA A 646 -24.96 -25.56 21.31
C ALA A 646 -25.49 -24.53 20.31
N ASP A 647 -25.39 -23.24 20.63
CA ASP A 647 -25.82 -22.15 19.72
C ASP A 647 -25.14 -22.27 18.36
N ILE A 648 -23.83 -22.51 18.36
CA ILE A 648 -23.03 -22.63 17.13
C ILE A 648 -23.44 -23.87 16.33
N ARG A 649 -23.68 -25.00 16.99
CA ARG A 649 -24.13 -26.25 16.34
C ARG A 649 -25.52 -26.14 15.73
N GLU A 650 -26.40 -25.41 16.38
CA GLU A 650 -27.78 -25.18 15.95
C GLU A 650 -27.89 -24.04 14.91
N GLY A 651 -26.81 -23.28 14.69
CA GLY A 651 -26.82 -22.12 13.81
C GLY A 651 -27.63 -20.95 14.37
N ARG A 652 -27.78 -20.86 15.70
CA ARG A 652 -28.49 -19.77 16.37
C ARG A 652 -27.64 -18.52 16.45
N ASP A 653 -28.23 -17.38 16.12
CA ASP A 653 -27.61 -16.07 16.27
C ASP A 653 -27.94 -15.49 17.65
N ALA A 654 -27.23 -15.97 18.67
CA ALA A 654 -27.42 -15.56 20.07
C ALA A 654 -27.25 -14.03 20.25
N PHE A 655 -26.41 -13.40 19.42
CA PHE A 655 -26.18 -11.97 19.40
C PHE A 655 -27.44 -11.22 18.94
N LEU A 656 -28.00 -11.60 17.80
CA LEU A 656 -29.22 -10.99 17.27
C LEU A 656 -30.43 -11.27 18.15
N GLU A 657 -30.59 -12.49 18.66
CA GLU A 657 -31.68 -12.87 19.57
C GLU A 657 -31.68 -12.00 20.83
N LYS A 658 -30.51 -11.82 21.46
CA LYS A 658 -30.38 -10.95 22.63
C LYS A 658 -30.68 -9.49 22.28
N THR A 659 -30.20 -9.01 21.14
CA THR A 659 -30.41 -7.63 20.70
C THR A 659 -31.89 -7.34 20.48
N MET A 660 -32.60 -8.26 19.83
CA MET A 660 -34.06 -8.18 19.66
C MET A 660 -34.80 -8.20 21.00
N ALA A 661 -34.35 -8.98 21.97
CA ALA A 661 -34.97 -9.03 23.30
C ALA A 661 -34.82 -7.71 24.08
N VAL A 662 -33.71 -7.00 23.92
CA VAL A 662 -33.45 -5.69 24.58
C VAL A 662 -34.28 -4.56 23.97
N LEU A 663 -34.67 -4.68 22.70
CA LEU A 663 -35.48 -3.68 21.98
C LEU A 663 -36.99 -3.88 22.11
N LYS A 664 -37.46 -4.97 22.71
CA LYS A 664 -38.87 -5.18 23.07
C LYS A 664 -39.17 -4.35 24.31
#